data_AF-A0A270N9F4-F1
#
_entry.id   AF-A0A270N9F4-F1
#
_cell.length_a   1.000
_cell.length_b   1.000
_cell.length_c   1.000
_cell.angle_alpha   90.00
_cell.angle_beta   90.00
_cell.angle_gamma   90.00
#
_symmetry.space_group_name_H-M   'P 1'
#
loop_
_entity.id
_entity.type
_entity.pdbx_description
1 polymer ?
#
loop_
_entity_poly.entity_id
_entity_poly.type
_entity_poly.pdbx_seq_one_letter_code
_entity_poly.pdbx_strand_id
1 'polypeptide(L)'
;MAVPGWNARLALKDFLFRNFSFAFANTNAYRRWRAVGAGQRLSAETFAKSPPPATATLVAEGVKVPAVARLYAGAVDAAAGVRGPEYVELSPALQPPATLRFKSIAFYLPQFHPFAENDAWWGRGFTEWTNVSKAVPQFAGHRQPHLPGELGFYDLRLIDVLKRQAELAKLYGLHGFCFHHYWFSGHRLMERPVDQLLEHPEIDLPFCICWANENWTRRWDGHENDVLIGQNYTADNDLAFIRDAMPYLSDARYIRIDGRPLLIIYRPSLLPDARSSLETWRAYAREHGLGELFIAMVQFDVDDPRTYGFDAALEFPPHKVARNLPSINHTLDIANPRYEGYVVDYREMAKRSREWPAEDYPLFKGVTPRWDNEARKPGRGYTFAHSSPDEYQRWLESAGEFALAHPVRGESVVFINAWNEWAEGAHLEPDRHYGYAFLQATRNATAGTGRARIALVSHDAHPHGAQYLALNMARKMAAGLDLDVHVVLLEDGRLRSQFEECATVHLLGNRDAAALALELRQLGIRSVLANTAVSGRIVEALDQAGLTVVSMIHELPGVIESYGLQPALADISRVARRIVVASDAVRDGLQPYLDDAGRGKVSKLPQGLFAANRHRGRQDRSAARLALRKRLGLEPATRIVLSVGYADARKGVDLLAEAFTSAFAQRADVHVVWVGHRDEAACESAAKTLARHGMTERFHFVGLDFDTDDYYAGSDVYALASREDPFPSVVLEALSVELPVVAFAGTGGGADLVAEHHSGVVVPALDASAYGAALTQLIDDQELRVTTGRAGRRLVNADFSFRAYLLDLLEMAGHRIPRVSVIVPNYNYAHYLEQRLASIYGQEFPLYEVIILDDASSDGSLGELERLWPKLDPEPRLEASAANSGSVFRQWMKGISLARGEYVWIAEADDLSKPGFLGSLVDLLEANPRSVLAYSQSEQIDEFGDVMAADYLDYTNDLSRERWCSSYSAQGAEEVEAGLAVKNTLPNVSAVLFRREPLLRVMQAHIEEVAQFRIAGDWLVYLLLLREGGLSFNAEALNKHRRHGNSVTLGSKAQGHLDEIRRLHAHAERLFPLSAATRAAAAGYEGRLRAQFGLHDGPAVTE
;
A
#
# COMPACT_ATOMS: atom_id res chain seq x y z
N MET A 1 -58.86 -31.61 27.88
CA MET A 1 -58.99 -30.65 29.00
C MET A 1 -58.00 -29.53 28.76
N ALA A 2 -58.49 -28.31 28.47
CA ALA A 2 -57.63 -27.18 28.12
C ALA A 2 -56.93 -26.61 29.36
N VAL A 3 -55.62 -26.39 29.26
CA VAL A 3 -54.80 -25.82 30.33
C VAL A 3 -55.13 -24.32 30.47
N PRO A 4 -55.39 -23.78 31.69
CA PRO A 4 -55.77 -22.38 31.82
C PRO A 4 -54.61 -21.46 31.45
N GLY A 5 -54.89 -20.42 30.68
CA GLY A 5 -53.94 -19.38 30.32
C GLY A 5 -53.37 -18.63 31.52
N TRP A 6 -52.24 -17.98 31.31
CA TRP A 6 -51.43 -17.28 32.33
C TRP A 6 -52.25 -16.39 33.29
N ASN A 7 -53.24 -15.67 32.78
CA ASN A 7 -54.09 -14.77 33.56
C ASN A 7 -55.03 -15.51 34.54
N ALA A 8 -55.51 -16.70 34.19
CA ALA A 8 -56.34 -17.52 35.09
C ALA A 8 -55.49 -18.14 36.23
N ARG A 9 -54.23 -18.48 35.94
CA ARG A 9 -53.27 -18.95 36.97
C ARG A 9 -52.90 -17.83 37.95
N LEU A 10 -52.75 -16.60 37.47
CA LEU A 10 -52.52 -15.42 38.31
C LEU A 10 -53.73 -15.10 39.20
N ALA A 11 -54.94 -15.13 38.66
CA ALA A 11 -56.16 -14.91 39.44
C ALA A 11 -56.37 -15.97 40.54
N LEU A 12 -56.09 -17.25 40.24
CA LEU A 12 -56.15 -18.32 41.22
C LEU A 12 -55.07 -18.16 42.32
N LYS A 13 -53.86 -17.74 41.94
CA LYS A 13 -52.75 -17.47 42.86
C LYS A 13 -53.06 -16.29 43.79
N ASP A 14 -53.64 -15.21 43.26
CA ASP A 14 -54.11 -14.06 44.03
C ASP A 14 -55.23 -14.44 45.00
N PHE A 15 -56.19 -15.27 44.57
CA PHE A 15 -57.28 -15.77 45.42
C PHE A 15 -56.74 -16.65 46.57
N LEU A 16 -55.78 -17.54 46.30
CA LEU A 16 -55.16 -18.41 47.30
C LEU A 16 -54.33 -17.61 48.32
N PHE A 17 -53.56 -16.62 47.86
CA PHE A 17 -52.78 -15.77 48.74
C PHE A 17 -53.64 -14.82 49.59
N ARG A 18 -54.78 -14.36 49.09
CA ARG A 18 -55.71 -13.53 49.88
C ARG A 18 -56.45 -14.31 50.97
N ASN A 19 -56.97 -15.50 50.65
CA ASN A 19 -57.88 -16.22 51.54
C ASN A 19 -57.18 -17.25 52.45
N PHE A 20 -55.96 -17.68 52.11
CA PHE A 20 -55.20 -18.68 52.86
C PHE A 20 -53.81 -18.17 53.26
N SER A 21 -53.74 -16.90 53.64
CA SER A 21 -52.49 -16.19 53.99
C SER A 21 -51.67 -16.88 55.09
N PHE A 22 -52.33 -17.51 56.06
CA PHE A 22 -51.66 -18.22 57.15
C PHE A 22 -50.87 -19.45 56.68
N ALA A 23 -51.31 -20.12 55.61
CA ALA A 23 -50.66 -21.31 55.07
C ALA A 23 -49.44 -20.96 54.20
N PHE A 24 -49.42 -19.76 53.60
CA PHE A 24 -48.38 -19.35 52.64
C PHE A 24 -47.46 -18.24 53.15
N ALA A 25 -47.67 -17.73 54.37
CA ALA A 25 -46.94 -16.61 54.98
C ALA A 25 -45.40 -16.75 54.89
N ASN A 26 -44.90 -17.98 55.01
CA ASN A 26 -43.47 -18.25 55.02
C ASN A 26 -42.87 -18.54 53.64
N THR A 27 -43.67 -18.53 52.57
CA THR A 27 -43.19 -18.79 51.21
C THR A 27 -42.72 -17.51 50.51
N ASN A 28 -41.64 -17.60 49.72
CA ASN A 28 -41.08 -16.46 48.98
C ASN A 28 -42.06 -15.88 47.93
N ALA A 29 -42.96 -16.71 47.39
CA ALA A 29 -43.97 -16.28 46.42
C ALA A 29 -45.05 -15.38 47.05
N TYR A 30 -45.48 -15.66 48.29
CA TYR A 30 -46.43 -14.82 49.03
C TYR A 30 -45.80 -13.50 49.48
N ARG A 31 -44.53 -13.52 49.94
CA ARG A 31 -43.79 -12.31 50.35
C ARG A 31 -43.60 -11.32 49.18
N ARG A 32 -43.26 -11.83 47.98
CA ARG A 32 -43.14 -11.02 46.76
C ARG A 32 -44.50 -10.46 46.30
N TRP A 33 -45.56 -11.26 46.37
CA TRP A 33 -46.92 -10.81 46.04
C TRP A 33 -47.41 -9.69 46.98
N ARG A 34 -47.13 -9.81 48.29
CA ARG A 34 -47.46 -8.77 49.29
C ARG A 34 -46.68 -7.46 49.07
N ALA A 35 -45.43 -7.54 48.63
CA ALA A 35 -44.59 -6.39 48.34
C ALA A 35 -45.10 -5.57 47.13
N VAL A 36 -45.71 -6.22 46.14
CA VAL A 36 -46.31 -5.56 44.96
C VAL A 36 -47.64 -4.85 45.31
N GLY A 37 -48.34 -5.28 46.37
CA GLY A 37 -49.61 -4.67 46.80
C GLY A 37 -49.48 -3.36 47.60
N ALA A 38 -48.27 -2.97 48.03
CA ALA A 38 -48.07 -1.88 48.99
C ALA A 38 -47.58 -0.54 48.40
N GLY A 39 -47.43 -0.40 47.08
CA GLY A 39 -46.94 0.85 46.51
C GLY A 39 -47.06 0.96 44.99
N GLN A 40 -48.15 1.62 44.57
CA GLN A 40 -48.38 2.36 43.33
C GLN A 40 -47.87 1.81 41.99
N ARG A 41 -48.83 1.27 41.23
CA ARG A 41 -48.81 1.15 39.76
C ARG A 41 -48.67 2.55 39.12
N LEU A 42 -47.66 2.75 38.29
CA LEU A 42 -47.60 3.86 37.32
C LEU A 42 -47.72 3.29 35.90
N SER A 43 -48.67 3.85 35.16
CA SER A 43 -49.07 3.53 33.79
C SER A 43 -48.11 4.12 32.75
N ALA A 44 -48.08 3.48 31.58
CA ALA A 44 -47.11 3.63 30.51
C ALA A 44 -47.25 4.88 29.60
N GLU A 45 -47.73 6.03 30.10
CA GLU A 45 -47.96 7.23 29.24
C GLU A 45 -47.29 8.53 29.71
N THR A 46 -46.37 8.50 30.69
CA THR A 46 -45.68 9.74 31.17
C THR A 46 -44.15 9.72 31.01
N PHE A 47 -43.59 8.88 30.14
CA PHE A 47 -42.14 8.88 29.84
C PHE A 47 -41.74 9.77 28.65
N ALA A 48 -42.66 10.57 28.11
CA ALA A 48 -42.33 11.64 27.19
C ALA A 48 -42.30 12.96 27.98
N LYS A 49 -41.12 13.59 28.06
CA LYS A 49 -40.79 14.86 28.74
C LYS A 49 -40.30 14.73 30.19
N SER A 50 -39.07 14.24 30.32
CA SER A 50 -38.12 14.81 31.29
C SER A 50 -36.78 14.91 30.56
N PRO A 51 -36.06 16.05 30.65
CA PRO A 51 -34.72 16.11 30.09
C PRO A 51 -33.87 15.02 30.76
N PRO A 52 -32.89 14.43 30.06
CA PRO A 52 -31.95 13.51 30.70
C PRO A 52 -31.37 14.21 31.93
N PRO A 53 -31.11 13.48 33.04
CA PRO A 53 -30.36 14.06 34.14
C PRO A 53 -29.08 14.62 33.52
N ALA A 54 -28.84 15.91 33.75
CA ALA A 54 -27.63 16.57 33.27
C ALA A 54 -26.46 15.65 33.59
N THR A 55 -25.75 15.24 32.55
CA THR A 55 -24.45 14.59 32.65
C THR A 55 -23.66 15.43 33.64
N ALA A 56 -23.45 14.90 34.83
CA ALA A 56 -22.57 15.51 35.80
C ALA A 56 -21.16 15.35 35.24
N THR A 57 -20.78 16.27 34.37
CA THR A 57 -19.39 16.51 34.00
C THR A 57 -18.69 16.90 35.30
N LEU A 58 -18.07 15.91 35.96
CA LEU A 58 -17.09 16.16 37.01
C LEU A 58 -15.80 16.66 36.35
N VAL A 59 -15.89 17.82 35.70
CA VAL A 59 -14.77 18.71 35.46
C VAL A 59 -15.17 20.03 36.10
N ALA A 60 -15.08 20.05 37.43
CA ALA A 60 -14.97 21.31 38.15
C ALA A 60 -13.51 21.76 38.03
N GLU A 61 -13.31 22.87 37.33
CA GLU A 61 -12.05 23.61 37.30
C GLU A 61 -11.47 23.75 38.72
N GLY A 62 -10.24 23.29 38.91
CA GLY A 62 -9.42 23.64 40.07
C GLY A 62 -9.48 22.73 41.31
N VAL A 63 -10.25 21.64 41.33
CA VAL A 63 -10.26 20.71 42.49
C VAL A 63 -9.54 19.40 42.15
N LYS A 64 -8.44 19.08 42.86
CA LYS A 64 -7.75 17.78 42.76
C LYS A 64 -8.67 16.66 43.26
N VAL A 65 -9.32 15.94 42.34
CA VAL A 65 -10.08 14.72 42.64
C VAL A 65 -9.09 13.60 43.04
N PRO A 66 -9.23 12.96 44.23
CA PRO A 66 -8.33 11.88 44.64
C PRO A 66 -8.32 10.69 43.66
N ALA A 67 -7.19 10.00 43.52
CA ALA A 67 -6.99 8.82 42.66
C ALA A 67 -8.15 7.81 42.74
N VAL A 68 -8.60 7.54 43.96
CA VAL A 68 -9.69 6.60 44.28
C VAL A 68 -11.01 7.02 43.63
N ALA A 69 -11.33 8.32 43.59
CA ALA A 69 -12.56 8.81 42.98
C ALA A 69 -12.53 8.69 41.45
N ARG A 70 -11.37 8.85 40.80
CA ARG A 70 -11.20 8.58 39.35
C ARG A 70 -11.35 7.11 39.01
N LEU A 71 -10.81 6.22 39.85
CA LEU A 71 -11.01 4.77 39.71
C LEU A 71 -12.48 4.37 39.82
N TYR A 72 -13.19 4.91 40.83
CA TYR A 72 -14.61 4.66 40.99
C TYR A 72 -15.44 5.20 39.82
N ALA A 73 -15.11 6.37 39.29
CA ALA A 73 -15.78 6.91 38.10
C ALA A 73 -15.62 5.98 36.89
N GLY A 74 -14.40 5.52 36.59
CA GLY A 74 -14.16 4.59 35.49
C GLY A 74 -14.87 3.24 35.64
N ALA A 75 -14.96 2.70 36.87
CA ALA A 75 -15.72 1.49 37.15
C ALA A 75 -17.24 1.68 36.97
N VAL A 76 -17.78 2.85 37.33
CA VAL A 76 -19.19 3.21 37.13
C VAL A 76 -19.49 3.36 35.64
N ASP A 77 -18.62 4.02 34.88
CA ASP A 77 -18.77 4.18 33.42
C ASP A 77 -18.77 2.82 32.71
N ALA A 78 -17.83 1.94 33.06
CA ALA A 78 -17.78 0.57 32.55
C ALA A 78 -19.05 -0.23 32.91
N ALA A 79 -19.56 -0.08 34.13
CA ALA A 79 -20.80 -0.73 34.57
C ALA A 79 -22.05 -0.17 33.86
N ALA A 80 -22.05 1.11 33.51
CA ALA A 80 -23.10 1.77 32.74
C ALA A 80 -23.02 1.49 31.23
N GLY A 81 -22.02 0.71 30.78
CA GLY A 81 -21.82 0.39 29.36
C GLY A 81 -21.32 1.58 28.54
N VAL A 82 -20.71 2.58 29.18
CA VAL A 82 -20.10 3.72 28.50
C VAL A 82 -18.91 3.22 27.69
N ARG A 83 -18.95 3.47 26.39
CA ARG A 83 -17.92 3.05 25.42
C ARG A 83 -16.87 4.13 25.29
N GLY A 84 -15.60 3.74 25.41
CA GLY A 84 -14.47 4.64 25.18
C GLY A 84 -14.28 4.97 23.69
N PRO A 85 -13.48 6.00 23.36
CA PRO A 85 -13.22 6.42 21.98
C PRO A 85 -12.48 5.36 21.13
N GLU A 86 -11.81 4.41 21.77
CA GLU A 86 -11.08 3.32 21.11
C GLU A 86 -11.92 2.01 21.00
N TYR A 87 -13.20 2.03 21.40
CA TYR A 87 -14.06 0.85 21.35
C TYR A 87 -14.49 0.54 19.91
N VAL A 88 -14.34 -0.72 19.48
CA VAL A 88 -14.76 -1.19 18.16
C VAL A 88 -15.85 -2.25 18.28
N GLU A 89 -16.96 -2.09 17.56
CA GLU A 89 -18.00 -3.12 17.44
C GLU A 89 -17.68 -4.16 16.36
N LEU A 90 -18.24 -5.36 16.51
CA LEU A 90 -18.24 -6.34 15.43
C LEU A 90 -19.15 -5.84 14.30
N SER A 91 -18.58 -5.65 13.12
CA SER A 91 -19.38 -5.35 11.93
C SER A 91 -20.08 -6.63 11.44
N PRO A 92 -21.42 -6.62 11.27
CA PRO A 92 -22.16 -7.77 10.73
C PRO A 92 -21.79 -8.12 9.28
N ALA A 93 -21.17 -7.19 8.55
CA ALA A 93 -20.75 -7.36 7.17
C ALA A 93 -19.28 -7.80 7.03
N LEU A 94 -18.56 -8.00 8.13
CA LEU A 94 -17.15 -8.35 8.10
C LEU A 94 -16.94 -9.73 7.47
N GLN A 95 -16.03 -9.81 6.51
CA GLN A 95 -15.61 -11.06 5.87
C GLN A 95 -14.10 -11.29 6.10
N PRO A 96 -13.62 -12.55 6.18
CA PRO A 96 -12.20 -12.85 6.27
C PRO A 96 -11.40 -12.18 5.14
N PRO A 97 -10.15 -11.72 5.37
CA PRO A 97 -9.31 -11.20 4.29
C PRO A 97 -9.05 -12.28 3.23
N ALA A 98 -9.05 -11.90 1.95
CA ALA A 98 -8.76 -12.83 0.85
C ALA A 98 -7.29 -13.27 0.83
N THR A 99 -6.38 -12.36 1.19
CA THR A 99 -4.94 -12.60 1.29
C THR A 99 -4.37 -11.94 2.55
N LEU A 100 -3.32 -12.56 3.10
CA LEU A 100 -2.55 -12.03 4.22
C LEU A 100 -1.17 -11.59 3.74
N ARG A 101 -0.71 -10.42 4.18
CA ARG A 101 0.64 -9.90 3.89
C ARG A 101 1.73 -10.78 4.49
N PHE A 102 1.48 -11.32 5.68
CA PHE A 102 2.36 -12.23 6.41
C PHE A 102 1.51 -13.11 7.35
N LYS A 103 2.05 -14.25 7.78
CA LYS A 103 1.36 -15.18 8.69
C LYS A 103 1.53 -14.71 10.13
N SER A 104 0.44 -14.38 10.79
CA SER A 104 0.41 -14.05 12.22
C SER A 104 -0.07 -15.24 13.05
N ILE A 105 0.74 -15.69 14.01
CA ILE A 105 0.43 -16.86 14.86
C ILE A 105 0.35 -16.41 16.31
N ALA A 106 -0.80 -16.59 16.96
CA ALA A 106 -0.97 -16.22 18.38
C ALA A 106 -0.78 -17.44 19.29
N PHE A 107 -0.04 -17.29 20.38
CA PHE A 107 0.02 -18.35 21.39
C PHE A 107 -1.33 -18.54 22.09
N TYR A 108 -1.65 -19.77 22.44
CA TYR A 108 -2.94 -20.15 23.01
C TYR A 108 -2.74 -20.82 24.36
N LEU A 109 -3.32 -20.22 25.40
CA LEU A 109 -3.27 -20.74 26.76
C LEU A 109 -4.44 -21.71 26.99
N PRO A 110 -4.19 -22.99 27.33
CA PRO A 110 -5.25 -23.97 27.53
C PRO A 110 -5.90 -23.92 28.93
N GLN A 111 -5.43 -23.07 29.85
CA GLN A 111 -5.78 -23.09 31.28
C GLN A 111 -7.16 -22.51 31.66
N PHE A 112 -8.10 -22.42 30.72
CA PHE A 112 -9.48 -21.95 30.95
C PHE A 112 -10.50 -23.11 31.05
N HIS A 113 -10.10 -24.21 31.69
CA HIS A 113 -11.00 -25.29 32.07
C HIS A 113 -10.49 -26.01 33.34
N PRO A 114 -11.38 -26.55 34.19
CA PRO A 114 -10.97 -27.31 35.36
C PRO A 114 -10.53 -28.74 34.97
N PHE A 115 -9.52 -29.25 35.68
CA PHE A 115 -9.05 -30.63 35.61
C PHE A 115 -8.54 -31.10 36.98
N ALA A 116 -8.36 -32.41 37.15
CA ALA A 116 -8.22 -33.04 38.47
C ALA A 116 -7.03 -32.50 39.27
N GLU A 117 -5.87 -32.35 38.64
CA GLU A 117 -4.65 -31.88 39.28
C GLU A 117 -4.76 -30.40 39.68
N ASN A 118 -5.29 -29.54 38.80
CA ASN A 118 -5.53 -28.13 39.14
C ASN A 118 -6.51 -27.99 40.31
N ASP A 119 -7.59 -28.79 40.32
CA ASP A 119 -8.55 -28.81 41.42
C ASP A 119 -7.89 -29.22 42.75
N ALA A 120 -6.96 -30.17 42.70
CA ALA A 120 -6.20 -30.62 43.87
C ALA A 120 -5.18 -29.58 44.35
N TRP A 121 -4.54 -28.84 43.44
CA TRP A 121 -3.49 -27.89 43.76
C TRP A 121 -4.01 -26.51 44.19
N TRP A 122 -5.08 -26.03 43.55
CA TRP A 122 -5.55 -24.64 43.67
C TRP A 122 -6.97 -24.51 44.23
N GLY A 123 -7.67 -25.63 44.39
CA GLY A 123 -9.05 -25.70 44.85
C GLY A 123 -10.01 -26.00 43.70
N ARG A 124 -11.13 -26.63 44.07
CA ARG A 124 -12.13 -27.13 43.11
C ARG A 124 -12.67 -26.02 42.21
N GLY A 125 -12.61 -26.25 40.90
CA GLY A 125 -13.11 -25.35 39.86
C GLY A 125 -12.13 -24.24 39.47
N PHE A 126 -10.85 -24.35 39.84
CA PHE A 126 -9.86 -23.34 39.50
C PHE A 126 -9.64 -23.23 37.99
N THR A 127 -9.65 -22.00 37.49
CA THR A 127 -9.22 -21.60 36.14
C THR A 127 -8.56 -20.23 36.23
N GLU A 128 -7.92 -19.76 35.17
CA GLU A 128 -7.34 -18.41 35.18
C GLU A 128 -8.37 -17.29 35.38
N TRP A 129 -9.67 -17.54 35.12
CA TRP A 129 -10.74 -16.62 35.48
C TRP A 129 -10.82 -16.32 36.98
N THR A 130 -10.40 -17.25 37.84
CA THR A 130 -10.30 -17.02 39.29
C THR A 130 -9.29 -15.92 39.62
N ASN A 131 -8.20 -15.82 38.86
CA ASN A 131 -7.20 -14.76 39.02
C ASN A 131 -7.67 -13.43 38.42
N VAL A 132 -8.25 -13.48 37.21
CA VAL A 132 -8.74 -12.28 36.52
C VAL A 132 -9.83 -11.58 37.33
N SER A 133 -10.84 -12.32 37.81
CA SER A 133 -12.02 -11.75 38.47
C SER A 133 -11.75 -11.08 39.82
N LYS A 134 -10.64 -11.41 40.51
CA LYS A 134 -10.25 -10.81 41.79
C LYS A 134 -9.30 -9.62 41.66
N ALA A 135 -8.78 -9.36 40.46
CA ALA A 135 -7.82 -8.29 40.21
C ALA A 135 -8.47 -6.92 40.44
N VAL A 136 -7.69 -5.95 40.94
CA VAL A 136 -8.16 -4.60 41.25
C VAL A 136 -7.17 -3.55 40.74
N PRO A 137 -7.63 -2.35 40.36
CA PRO A 137 -6.75 -1.27 39.95
C PRO A 137 -5.81 -0.84 41.10
N GLN A 138 -4.53 -0.64 40.77
CA GLN A 138 -3.53 -0.21 41.75
C GLN A 138 -3.21 1.30 41.67
N PHE A 139 -3.44 1.92 40.52
CA PHE A 139 -3.18 3.35 40.24
C PHE A 139 -4.22 3.91 39.26
N ALA A 140 -4.39 5.23 39.21
CA ALA A 140 -5.37 5.85 38.32
C ALA A 140 -5.05 5.52 36.84
N GLY A 141 -6.06 5.04 36.10
CA GLY A 141 -5.89 4.55 34.73
C GLY A 141 -5.41 3.10 34.62
N HIS A 142 -5.07 2.43 35.72
CA HIS A 142 -4.83 0.98 35.74
C HIS A 142 -6.15 0.25 35.52
N ARG A 143 -6.25 -0.52 34.44
CA ARG A 143 -7.45 -1.30 34.13
C ARG A 143 -7.34 -2.70 34.72
N GLN A 144 -8.01 -2.93 35.84
CA GLN A 144 -8.26 -4.25 36.39
C GLN A 144 -9.64 -4.26 37.06
N PRO A 145 -10.38 -5.39 37.06
CA PRO A 145 -10.12 -6.58 36.28
C PRO A 145 -10.38 -6.35 34.77
N HIS A 146 -9.66 -7.04 33.90
CA HIS A 146 -10.05 -7.14 32.48
C HIS A 146 -11.30 -8.05 32.37
N LEU A 147 -12.38 -7.54 31.77
CA LEU A 147 -13.63 -8.28 31.68
C LEU A 147 -13.91 -8.72 30.23
N PRO A 148 -14.20 -10.01 29.99
CA PRO A 148 -14.45 -10.51 28.65
C PRO A 148 -15.72 -9.91 28.04
N GLY A 149 -15.65 -9.69 26.72
CA GLY A 149 -16.74 -9.22 25.88
C GLY A 149 -17.67 -10.37 25.47
N GLU A 150 -17.76 -10.63 24.17
CA GLU A 150 -18.73 -11.60 23.59
C GLU A 150 -18.55 -13.03 24.09
N LEU A 151 -17.31 -13.51 24.24
CA LEU A 151 -17.04 -14.90 24.63
C LEU A 151 -17.34 -15.18 26.12
N GLY A 152 -17.44 -14.14 26.94
CA GLY A 152 -17.69 -14.26 28.37
C GLY A 152 -16.60 -15.03 29.13
N PHE A 153 -16.90 -15.40 30.38
CA PHE A 153 -16.05 -16.26 31.20
C PHE A 153 -16.25 -17.73 30.77
N TYR A 154 -15.64 -18.11 29.66
CA TYR A 154 -15.87 -19.40 29.01
C TYR A 154 -15.15 -20.58 29.69
N ASP A 155 -15.56 -21.80 29.30
CA ASP A 155 -14.92 -23.06 29.67
C ASP A 155 -14.45 -23.78 28.40
N LEU A 156 -13.15 -24.05 28.29
CA LEU A 156 -12.56 -24.64 27.08
C LEU A 156 -12.95 -26.09 26.80
N ARG A 157 -13.68 -26.76 27.70
CA ARG A 157 -14.30 -28.05 27.37
C ARG A 157 -15.45 -27.90 26.36
N LEU A 158 -16.00 -26.70 26.21
CA LEU A 158 -17.10 -26.41 25.29
C LEU A 158 -16.54 -26.13 23.90
N ILE A 159 -16.81 -27.03 22.94
CA ILE A 159 -16.28 -26.92 21.58
C ILE A 159 -16.73 -25.64 20.85
N ASP A 160 -17.92 -25.12 21.16
CA ASP A 160 -18.45 -23.90 20.54
C ASP A 160 -17.58 -22.67 20.83
N VAL A 161 -16.86 -22.68 21.96
CA VAL A 161 -15.88 -21.63 22.29
C VAL A 161 -14.72 -21.66 21.29
N LEU A 162 -14.12 -22.84 21.08
CA LEU A 162 -13.03 -23.00 20.12
C LEU A 162 -13.49 -22.70 18.69
N LYS A 163 -14.71 -23.12 18.32
CA LYS A 163 -15.32 -22.77 17.01
C LYS A 163 -15.41 -21.26 16.82
N ARG A 164 -15.91 -20.54 17.83
CA ARG A 164 -16.02 -19.08 17.76
C ARG A 164 -14.66 -18.38 17.77
N GLN A 165 -13.69 -18.88 18.54
CA GLN A 165 -12.32 -18.37 18.53
C GLN A 165 -11.66 -18.55 17.15
N ALA A 166 -11.82 -19.71 16.52
CA ALA A 166 -11.33 -19.97 15.16
C ALA A 166 -11.99 -19.06 14.12
N GLU A 167 -13.29 -18.82 14.24
CA GLU A 167 -14.02 -17.90 13.36
C GLU A 167 -13.50 -16.46 13.51
N LEU A 168 -13.33 -15.97 14.74
CA LEU A 168 -12.80 -14.64 15.01
C LEU A 168 -11.35 -14.49 14.50
N ALA A 169 -10.50 -15.49 14.72
CA ALA A 169 -9.14 -15.51 14.19
C ALA A 169 -9.14 -15.29 12.66
N LYS A 170 -9.96 -16.03 11.93
CA LYS A 170 -10.10 -15.89 10.47
C LYS A 170 -10.67 -14.55 10.04
N LEU A 171 -11.76 -14.12 10.67
CA LEU A 171 -12.41 -12.84 10.37
C LEU A 171 -11.45 -11.66 10.49
N TYR A 172 -10.46 -11.75 11.38
CA TYR A 172 -9.51 -10.68 11.63
C TYR A 172 -8.10 -10.97 11.10
N GLY A 173 -7.96 -11.94 10.19
CA GLY A 173 -6.70 -12.17 9.48
C GLY A 173 -5.56 -12.71 10.36
N LEU A 174 -5.88 -13.44 11.42
CA LEU A 174 -4.93 -14.25 12.17
C LEU A 174 -4.76 -15.60 11.48
N HIS A 175 -3.52 -15.99 11.17
CA HIS A 175 -3.26 -17.22 10.41
C HIS A 175 -3.57 -18.48 11.22
N GLY A 176 -3.19 -18.53 12.49
CA GLY A 176 -3.37 -19.72 13.31
C GLY A 176 -2.97 -19.55 14.78
N PHE A 177 -3.09 -20.65 15.53
CA PHE A 177 -2.75 -20.69 16.96
C PHE A 177 -1.51 -21.55 17.24
N CYS A 178 -0.71 -21.13 18.23
CA CYS A 178 0.36 -21.93 18.80
C CYS A 178 -0.05 -22.40 20.20
N PHE A 179 -0.49 -23.65 20.33
CA PHE A 179 -0.94 -24.18 21.62
C PHE A 179 0.25 -24.44 22.54
N HIS A 180 0.18 -23.92 23.77
CA HIS A 180 1.08 -24.40 24.82
C HIS A 180 0.79 -25.87 25.10
N HIS A 181 1.78 -26.72 24.88
CA HIS A 181 1.70 -28.15 25.08
C HIS A 181 2.47 -28.52 26.35
N TYR A 182 1.75 -29.05 27.34
CA TYR A 182 2.29 -29.39 28.65
C TYR A 182 2.39 -30.90 28.78
N TRP A 183 3.61 -31.38 28.59
CA TRP A 183 3.97 -32.79 28.67
C TRP A 183 5.12 -32.94 29.67
N PHE A 184 4.92 -33.80 30.67
CA PHE A 184 5.82 -34.00 31.80
C PHE A 184 6.22 -35.46 31.93
N SER A 185 7.30 -35.85 31.25
CA SER A 185 7.88 -37.22 31.32
C SER A 185 6.85 -38.35 31.16
N GLY A 186 5.93 -38.21 30.18
CA GLY A 186 4.87 -39.18 29.88
C GLY A 186 3.48 -38.80 30.42
N HIS A 187 3.35 -37.70 31.15
CA HIS A 187 2.07 -37.21 31.65
C HIS A 187 1.66 -35.90 30.96
N ARG A 188 0.53 -35.89 30.24
CA ARG A 188 -0.03 -34.68 29.61
C ARG A 188 -0.92 -33.94 30.62
N LEU A 189 -0.90 -32.61 30.56
CA LEU A 189 -1.82 -31.74 31.29
C LEU A 189 -2.41 -30.69 30.35
N MET A 190 -3.65 -30.26 30.60
CA MET A 190 -4.33 -29.21 29.84
C MET A 190 -4.43 -29.48 28.32
N GLU A 191 -4.34 -30.73 27.90
CA GLU A 191 -4.34 -31.19 26.51
C GLU A 191 -5.69 -31.04 25.81
N ARG A 192 -6.77 -30.92 26.60
CA ARG A 192 -8.15 -31.00 26.10
C ARG A 192 -8.45 -30.07 24.91
N PRO A 193 -8.03 -28.79 24.87
CA PRO A 193 -8.36 -27.91 23.75
C PRO A 193 -7.72 -28.32 22.42
N VAL A 194 -6.44 -28.76 22.44
CA VAL A 194 -5.76 -29.21 21.22
C VAL A 194 -6.24 -30.59 20.79
N ASP A 195 -6.53 -31.49 21.74
CA ASP A 195 -7.15 -32.80 21.44
C ASP A 195 -8.54 -32.60 20.79
N GLN A 196 -9.34 -31.67 21.30
CA GLN A 196 -10.64 -31.31 20.71
C GLN A 196 -10.50 -30.76 19.28
N LEU A 197 -9.45 -30.00 18.98
CA LEU A 197 -9.21 -29.52 17.61
C LEU A 197 -8.98 -30.69 16.63
N LEU A 198 -8.25 -31.73 17.06
CA LEU A 198 -8.03 -32.96 16.27
C LEU A 198 -9.32 -33.79 16.14
N GLU A 199 -10.10 -33.89 17.22
CA GLU A 199 -11.40 -34.58 17.22
C GLU A 199 -12.42 -33.90 16.27
N HIS A 200 -12.23 -32.62 15.95
CA HIS A 200 -13.14 -31.79 15.15
C HIS A 200 -12.44 -31.20 13.90
N PRO A 201 -12.25 -32.01 12.83
CA PRO A 201 -11.59 -31.56 11.60
C PRO A 201 -12.40 -30.50 10.83
N GLU A 202 -13.68 -30.30 11.15
CA GLU A 202 -14.49 -29.22 10.56
C GLU A 202 -14.06 -27.83 11.03
N ILE A 203 -13.33 -27.75 12.15
CA ILE A 203 -12.72 -26.50 12.62
C ILE A 203 -11.48 -26.25 11.79
N ASP A 204 -11.65 -25.54 10.69
CA ASP A 204 -10.55 -25.10 9.86
C ASP A 204 -9.79 -23.98 10.60
N LEU A 205 -8.70 -24.36 11.27
CA LEU A 205 -7.82 -23.49 12.02
C LEU A 205 -6.40 -24.05 11.93
N PRO A 206 -5.48 -23.36 11.22
CA PRO A 206 -4.08 -23.72 11.25
C PRO A 206 -3.51 -23.65 12.66
N PHE A 207 -2.70 -24.63 13.06
CA PHE A 207 -2.14 -24.68 14.41
C PHE A 207 -0.75 -25.30 14.48
N CYS A 208 0.00 -24.98 15.53
CA CYS A 208 1.22 -25.69 15.93
C CYS A 208 1.30 -25.80 17.46
N ILE A 209 2.30 -26.51 17.98
CA ILE A 209 2.54 -26.64 19.41
C ILE A 209 3.88 -26.01 19.85
N CYS A 210 3.87 -25.45 21.05
CA CYS A 210 5.06 -25.04 21.79
C CYS A 210 5.15 -25.86 23.08
N TRP A 211 6.19 -26.70 23.19
CA TRP A 211 6.40 -27.51 24.38
C TRP A 211 6.94 -26.64 25.51
N ALA A 212 6.11 -26.44 26.54
CA ALA A 212 6.47 -25.76 27.78
C ALA A 212 7.30 -26.70 28.67
N ASN A 213 8.56 -26.91 28.30
CA ASN A 213 9.43 -27.94 28.85
C ASN A 213 10.04 -27.60 30.24
N GLU A 214 9.51 -26.63 30.97
CA GLU A 214 9.98 -26.31 32.32
C GLU A 214 9.22 -27.09 33.40
N ASN A 215 9.81 -27.23 34.60
CA ASN A 215 9.10 -27.79 35.75
C ASN A 215 7.90 -26.92 36.11
N TRP A 216 6.79 -27.53 36.51
CA TRP A 216 5.66 -26.78 37.05
C TRP A 216 5.83 -26.60 38.56
N THR A 217 5.96 -25.36 39.02
CA THR A 217 6.10 -24.99 40.43
C THR A 217 4.87 -24.27 40.99
N ARG A 218 4.64 -24.33 42.32
CA ARG A 218 3.57 -23.57 43.01
C ARG A 218 3.77 -22.06 42.95
N ARG A 219 5.00 -21.58 42.76
CA ARG A 219 5.24 -20.18 42.43
C ARG A 219 5.35 -20.09 40.92
N TRP A 220 4.58 -19.19 40.33
CA TRP A 220 4.51 -18.91 38.89
C TRP A 220 5.81 -18.28 38.32
N ASP A 221 6.93 -18.35 39.05
CA ASP A 221 8.22 -17.74 38.71
C ASP A 221 9.35 -18.77 38.44
N GLY A 222 9.03 -20.07 38.41
CA GLY A 222 9.95 -21.13 37.96
C GLY A 222 11.10 -21.47 38.92
N HIS A 223 11.11 -20.97 40.16
CA HIS A 223 12.14 -21.30 41.15
C HIS A 223 11.82 -22.57 41.96
N GLU A 224 12.85 -23.40 42.17
CA GLU A 224 12.83 -24.84 42.55
C GLU A 224 12.24 -25.24 43.92
N ASN A 225 11.62 -24.34 44.69
CA ASN A 225 11.29 -24.64 46.10
C ASN A 225 9.87 -25.19 46.37
N ASP A 226 9.09 -25.56 45.34
CA ASP A 226 7.84 -26.35 45.49
C ASP A 226 7.35 -26.86 44.10
N VAL A 227 7.97 -27.91 43.56
CA VAL A 227 7.59 -28.52 42.27
C VAL A 227 6.29 -29.32 42.40
N LEU A 228 5.28 -28.98 41.61
CA LEU A 228 4.00 -29.71 41.49
C LEU A 228 4.13 -30.93 40.59
N ILE A 229 4.79 -30.78 39.44
CA ILE A 229 5.17 -31.87 38.53
C ILE A 229 6.49 -31.51 37.83
N GLY A 230 7.41 -32.48 37.78
CA GLY A 230 8.76 -32.29 37.24
C GLY A 230 8.93 -32.81 35.82
N GLN A 231 9.85 -32.21 35.09
CA GLN A 231 10.33 -32.64 33.78
C GLN A 231 11.69 -33.32 33.93
N ASN A 232 11.83 -34.52 33.37
CA ASN A 232 13.08 -35.26 33.33
C ASN A 232 13.54 -35.45 31.88
N TYR A 233 14.83 -35.24 31.62
CA TYR A 233 15.41 -35.30 30.28
C TYR A 233 16.27 -36.55 30.14
N THR A 234 15.72 -37.55 29.44
CA THR A 234 16.37 -38.84 29.15
C THR A 234 16.09 -39.21 27.70
N ALA A 235 16.93 -40.04 27.08
CA ALA A 235 16.73 -40.50 25.71
C ALA A 235 15.36 -41.19 25.51
N ASP A 236 14.88 -41.95 26.52
CA ASP A 236 13.56 -42.57 26.49
C ASP A 236 12.43 -41.53 26.49
N ASN A 237 12.59 -40.43 27.24
CA ASN A 237 11.63 -39.33 27.25
C ASN A 237 11.64 -38.53 25.95
N ASP A 238 12.79 -38.37 25.29
CA ASP A 238 12.87 -37.72 23.97
C ASP A 238 12.05 -38.51 22.94
N LEU A 239 12.16 -39.83 22.94
CA LEU A 239 11.34 -40.73 22.10
C LEU A 239 9.86 -40.72 22.50
N ALA A 240 9.57 -40.72 23.80
CA ALA A 240 8.19 -40.72 24.30
C ALA A 240 7.46 -39.41 23.93
N PHE A 241 8.15 -38.27 24.04
CA PHE A 241 7.60 -36.97 23.67
C PHE A 241 7.26 -36.89 22.18
N ILE A 242 8.21 -37.20 21.29
CA ILE A 242 7.93 -37.09 19.85
C ILE A 242 6.84 -38.08 19.39
N ARG A 243 6.75 -39.25 20.02
CA ARG A 243 5.67 -40.20 19.78
C ARG A 243 4.32 -39.63 20.18
N ASP A 244 4.24 -38.95 21.32
CA ASP A 244 3.02 -38.31 21.81
C ASP A 244 2.61 -37.12 20.93
N ALA A 245 3.57 -36.35 20.43
CA ALA A 245 3.32 -35.21 19.54
C ALA A 245 2.93 -35.60 18.11
N MET A 246 3.25 -36.82 17.67
CA MET A 246 3.08 -37.28 16.28
C MET A 246 1.66 -37.10 15.70
N PRO A 247 0.56 -37.36 16.43
CA PRO A 247 -0.79 -37.13 15.92
C PRO A 247 -1.04 -35.67 15.54
N TYR A 248 -0.52 -34.72 16.32
CA TYR A 248 -0.64 -33.28 16.01
C TYR A 248 0.17 -32.93 14.77
N LEU A 249 1.45 -33.34 14.74
CA LEU A 249 2.39 -33.02 13.66
C LEU A 249 1.92 -33.56 12.29
N SER A 250 1.12 -34.62 12.31
CA SER A 250 0.57 -35.28 11.12
C SER A 250 -0.75 -34.69 10.63
N ASP A 251 -1.39 -33.79 11.39
CA ASP A 251 -2.64 -33.15 10.98
C ASP A 251 -2.43 -32.27 9.73
N ALA A 252 -3.37 -32.30 8.79
CA ALA A 252 -3.28 -31.54 7.55
C ALA A 252 -3.31 -30.01 7.77
N ARG A 253 -3.89 -29.56 8.89
CA ARG A 253 -3.95 -28.15 9.31
C ARG A 253 -2.68 -27.71 10.08
N TYR A 254 -1.76 -28.62 10.36
CA TYR A 254 -0.57 -28.30 11.15
C TYR A 254 0.34 -27.31 10.39
N ILE A 255 0.78 -26.26 11.05
CA ILE A 255 1.59 -25.19 10.46
C ILE A 255 2.97 -25.74 10.07
N ARG A 256 3.37 -25.45 8.84
CA ARG A 256 4.63 -25.90 8.24
C ARG A 256 5.46 -24.73 7.74
N ILE A 257 6.78 -24.85 7.87
CA ILE A 257 7.78 -23.91 7.33
C ILE A 257 8.57 -24.67 6.27
N ASP A 258 8.57 -24.20 5.02
CA ASP A 258 9.21 -24.92 3.89
C ASP A 258 8.71 -26.38 3.78
N GLY A 259 7.40 -26.58 3.96
CA GLY A 259 6.75 -27.91 3.97
C GLY A 259 6.96 -28.76 5.23
N ARG A 260 7.82 -28.34 6.16
CA ARG A 260 8.20 -29.10 7.36
C ARG A 260 7.36 -28.73 8.57
N PRO A 261 6.83 -29.68 9.38
CA PRO A 261 6.06 -29.37 10.59
C PRO A 261 6.88 -28.53 11.57
N LEU A 262 6.28 -27.43 12.04
CA LEU A 262 6.89 -26.54 13.02
C LEU A 262 6.73 -27.07 14.46
N LEU A 263 7.83 -27.36 15.13
CA LEU A 263 7.87 -27.69 16.55
C LEU A 263 8.62 -26.61 17.33
N ILE A 264 8.05 -26.08 18.40
CA ILE A 264 8.67 -24.99 19.18
C ILE A 264 9.01 -25.48 20.59
N ILE A 265 10.22 -25.14 21.05
CA ILE A 265 10.71 -25.46 22.40
C ILE A 265 10.84 -24.18 23.24
N TYR A 266 10.21 -24.16 24.42
CA TYR A 266 10.09 -22.95 25.23
C TYR A 266 11.35 -22.57 26.02
N ARG A 267 12.10 -23.56 26.52
CA ARG A 267 13.33 -23.40 27.32
C ARG A 267 14.45 -24.29 26.76
N PRO A 268 15.17 -23.84 25.72
CA PRO A 268 16.21 -24.65 25.10
C PRO A 268 17.34 -25.02 26.07
N SER A 269 17.66 -24.17 27.06
CA SER A 269 18.78 -24.43 28.00
C SER A 269 18.55 -25.61 28.96
N LEU A 270 17.31 -26.07 29.11
CA LEU A 270 16.98 -27.20 29.98
C LEU A 270 17.29 -28.55 29.34
N LEU A 271 17.51 -28.60 28.02
CA LEU A 271 17.91 -29.82 27.32
C LEU A 271 19.41 -30.09 27.56
N PRO A 272 19.79 -31.21 28.22
CA PRO A 272 21.20 -31.49 28.52
C PRO A 272 22.08 -31.61 27.27
N ASP A 273 21.55 -32.23 26.21
CA ASP A 273 22.14 -32.28 24.88
C ASP A 273 21.05 -32.02 23.82
N ALA A 274 20.78 -30.73 23.60
CA ALA A 274 19.76 -30.30 22.64
C ALA A 274 19.97 -30.91 21.24
N ARG A 275 21.22 -31.02 20.74
CA ARG A 275 21.47 -31.54 19.39
C ARG A 275 21.04 -33.01 19.26
N SER A 276 21.37 -33.82 20.27
CA SER A 276 20.98 -35.23 20.30
C SER A 276 19.46 -35.40 20.38
N SER A 277 18.78 -34.62 21.23
CA SER A 277 17.31 -34.67 21.35
C SER A 277 16.62 -34.26 20.04
N LEU A 278 17.07 -33.16 19.42
CA LEU A 278 16.53 -32.67 18.15
C LEU A 278 16.71 -33.69 17.02
N GLU A 279 17.87 -34.35 16.94
CA GLU A 279 18.13 -35.39 15.94
C GLU A 279 17.27 -36.63 16.19
N THR A 280 17.05 -37.01 17.45
CA THR A 280 16.14 -38.11 17.82
C THR A 280 14.72 -37.85 17.31
N TRP A 281 14.23 -36.62 17.45
CA TRP A 281 12.89 -36.25 16.97
C TRP A 281 12.81 -36.22 15.44
N ARG A 282 13.82 -35.66 14.76
CA ARG A 282 13.89 -35.67 13.29
C ARG A 282 13.97 -37.10 12.73
N ALA A 283 14.79 -37.95 13.32
CA ALA A 283 14.90 -39.35 12.92
C ALA A 283 13.56 -40.08 13.06
N TYR A 284 12.89 -39.92 14.21
CA TYR A 284 11.58 -40.51 14.44
C TYR A 284 10.53 -40.03 13.41
N ALA A 285 10.50 -38.72 13.09
CA ALA A 285 9.59 -38.16 12.09
C ALA A 285 9.86 -38.71 10.67
N ARG A 286 11.12 -38.82 10.26
CA ARG A 286 11.51 -39.43 8.97
C ARG A 286 11.08 -40.90 8.89
N GLU A 287 11.37 -41.69 9.92
CA GLU A 287 11.05 -43.12 9.97
C GLU A 287 9.55 -43.40 9.90
N HIS A 288 8.71 -42.48 10.39
CA HIS A 288 7.26 -42.62 10.42
C HIS A 288 6.56 -41.87 9.28
N GLY A 289 7.29 -41.45 8.24
CA GLY A 289 6.73 -40.91 7.00
C GLY A 289 6.27 -39.45 7.06
N LEU A 290 6.56 -38.73 8.16
CA LEU A 290 6.26 -37.30 8.29
C LEU A 290 7.28 -36.41 7.55
N GLY A 291 8.48 -36.94 7.33
CA GLY A 291 9.59 -36.23 6.71
C GLY A 291 10.40 -35.43 7.74
N GLU A 292 10.90 -34.26 7.33
CA GLU A 292 11.79 -33.43 8.14
C GLU A 292 11.01 -32.48 9.05
N LEU A 293 11.45 -32.32 10.31
CA LEU A 293 10.90 -31.32 11.24
C LEU A 293 11.64 -30.00 11.12
N PHE A 294 10.89 -28.90 11.26
CA PHE A 294 11.44 -27.57 11.48
C PHE A 294 11.31 -27.24 12.97
N ILE A 295 12.43 -27.15 13.68
CA ILE A 295 12.43 -27.01 15.15
C ILE A 295 12.95 -25.64 15.53
N ALA A 296 12.10 -24.82 16.15
CA ALA A 296 12.42 -23.48 16.61
C ALA A 296 12.52 -23.43 18.14
N MET A 297 13.26 -22.45 18.65
CA MET A 297 13.36 -22.18 20.09
C MET A 297 12.83 -20.79 20.45
N VAL A 298 12.25 -20.65 21.63
CA VAL A 298 11.89 -19.34 22.19
C VAL A 298 13.12 -18.64 22.75
N GLN A 299 13.32 -17.37 22.41
CA GLN A 299 14.40 -16.52 22.93
C GLN A 299 14.11 -16.04 24.35
N PHE A 300 14.28 -16.93 25.32
CA PHE A 300 14.11 -16.59 26.73
C PHE A 300 15.44 -16.47 27.47
N ASP A 301 16.24 -17.52 27.38
CA ASP A 301 17.53 -17.73 28.05
C ASP A 301 18.70 -17.80 27.07
N VAL A 302 18.43 -18.18 25.82
CA VAL A 302 19.40 -18.27 24.71
C VAL A 302 18.89 -17.45 23.53
N ASP A 303 19.79 -16.66 22.91
CA ASP A 303 19.47 -15.87 21.72
C ASP A 303 19.74 -16.63 20.40
N ASP A 304 20.95 -17.17 20.18
CA ASP A 304 21.35 -17.78 18.90
C ASP A 304 20.96 -19.27 18.78
N PRO A 305 20.08 -19.65 17.83
CA PRO A 305 19.57 -21.01 17.68
C PRO A 305 20.64 -22.01 17.19
N ARG A 306 21.65 -21.53 16.46
CA ARG A 306 22.67 -22.37 15.81
C ARG A 306 23.54 -23.10 16.84
N THR A 307 23.73 -22.49 18.02
CA THR A 307 24.54 -23.05 19.11
C THR A 307 23.99 -24.39 19.60
N TYR A 308 22.67 -24.57 19.59
CA TYR A 308 21.98 -25.75 20.12
C TYR A 308 21.38 -26.65 19.03
N GLY A 309 21.49 -26.27 17.76
CA GLY A 309 21.04 -27.08 16.61
C GLY A 309 19.59 -26.83 16.16
N PHE A 310 18.96 -25.76 16.65
CA PHE A 310 17.64 -25.31 16.20
C PHE A 310 17.71 -24.64 14.82
N ASP A 311 16.62 -24.69 14.08
CA ASP A 311 16.50 -24.12 12.74
C ASP A 311 16.26 -22.60 12.76
N ALA A 312 15.57 -22.11 13.80
CA ALA A 312 15.28 -20.68 13.99
C ALA A 312 15.05 -20.34 15.47
N ALA A 313 15.11 -19.05 15.76
CA ALA A 313 14.71 -18.45 17.01
C ALA A 313 13.34 -17.78 16.89
N LEU A 314 12.62 -17.66 18.01
CA LEU A 314 11.33 -16.99 18.13
C LEU A 314 11.41 -15.96 19.25
N GLU A 315 11.22 -14.69 18.92
CA GLU A 315 11.16 -13.61 19.91
C GLU A 315 9.83 -13.67 20.69
N PHE A 316 9.89 -13.62 22.02
CA PHE A 316 8.71 -13.75 22.88
C PHE A 316 8.65 -12.58 23.89
N PRO A 317 8.15 -11.41 23.47
CA PRO A 317 8.02 -10.25 24.35
C PRO A 317 6.99 -10.53 25.47
N PRO A 318 7.13 -9.88 26.64
CA PRO A 318 7.95 -8.70 26.88
C PRO A 318 9.40 -8.98 27.34
N HIS A 319 9.76 -10.20 27.71
CA HIS A 319 10.97 -10.49 28.50
C HIS A 319 12.29 -9.92 27.95
N LYS A 320 12.64 -10.24 26.69
CA LYS A 320 13.87 -9.76 26.04
C LYS A 320 13.85 -8.25 25.81
N VAL A 321 12.75 -7.76 25.24
CA VAL A 321 12.59 -6.37 24.79
C VAL A 321 12.48 -5.39 25.96
N ALA A 322 11.84 -5.81 27.06
CA ALA A 322 11.62 -4.97 28.24
C ALA A 322 12.78 -5.00 29.25
N ARG A 323 13.81 -5.83 29.02
CA ARG A 323 14.95 -5.96 29.92
C ARG A 323 15.60 -4.60 30.18
N ASN A 324 15.72 -4.22 31.46
CA ASN A 324 16.28 -2.94 31.93
C ASN A 324 15.46 -1.67 31.61
N LEU A 325 14.19 -1.76 31.22
CA LEU A 325 13.35 -0.57 31.11
C LEU A 325 13.07 0.04 32.50
N PRO A 326 13.18 1.38 32.66
CA PRO A 326 13.00 2.03 33.94
C PRO A 326 11.54 2.03 34.40
N SER A 327 11.34 2.00 35.71
CA SER A 327 10.01 2.14 36.30
C SER A 327 9.47 3.56 36.12
N ILE A 328 8.19 3.65 35.76
CA ILE A 328 7.42 4.89 35.68
C ILE A 328 6.48 5.08 36.87
N ASN A 329 6.62 4.31 37.96
CA ASN A 329 5.73 4.40 39.13
C ASN A 329 5.61 5.83 39.67
N HIS A 330 6.69 6.60 39.62
CA HIS A 330 6.76 7.98 40.11
C HIS A 330 5.93 8.98 39.28
N THR A 331 5.56 8.62 38.04
CA THR A 331 4.71 9.46 37.17
C THR A 331 3.23 9.13 37.32
N LEU A 332 2.90 8.06 38.05
CA LEU A 332 1.55 7.53 38.17
C LEU A 332 0.89 7.98 39.48
N ASP A 333 -0.42 8.18 39.43
CA ASP A 333 -1.22 8.47 40.62
C ASP A 333 -1.62 7.15 41.32
N ILE A 334 -0.73 6.67 42.19
CA ILE A 334 -0.90 5.41 42.91
C ILE A 334 -2.08 5.49 43.89
N ALA A 335 -3.07 4.61 43.71
CA ALA A 335 -4.29 4.60 44.50
C ALA A 335 -4.21 3.62 45.69
N ASN A 336 -3.50 2.50 45.53
CA ASN A 336 -3.20 1.59 46.63
C ASN A 336 -1.85 1.98 47.29
N PRO A 337 -1.85 2.50 48.53
CA PRO A 337 -0.63 2.93 49.21
C PRO A 337 0.35 1.79 49.51
N ARG A 338 -0.08 0.52 49.38
CA ARG A 338 0.74 -0.69 49.57
C ARG A 338 1.17 -1.33 48.25
N TYR A 339 1.05 -0.61 47.13
CA TYR A 339 1.48 -1.13 45.83
C TYR A 339 3.01 -1.15 45.74
N GLU A 340 3.56 -2.35 45.55
CA GLU A 340 4.99 -2.62 45.37
C GLU A 340 5.28 -3.19 43.96
N GLY A 341 4.31 -3.08 43.04
CA GLY A 341 4.49 -3.52 41.66
C GLY A 341 5.43 -2.62 40.87
N TYR A 342 5.87 -3.12 39.72
CA TYR A 342 6.80 -2.44 38.84
C TYR A 342 6.09 -2.10 37.54
N VAL A 343 5.91 -0.81 37.26
CA VAL A 343 5.22 -0.34 36.05
C VAL A 343 6.22 0.22 35.06
N VAL A 344 6.12 -0.18 33.80
CA VAL A 344 6.92 0.32 32.67
C VAL A 344 6.02 0.89 31.57
N ASP A 345 6.60 1.69 30.68
CA ASP A 345 5.88 2.24 29.53
C ASP A 345 5.88 1.25 28.36
N TYR A 346 4.69 0.83 27.92
CA TYR A 346 4.51 -0.05 26.76
C TYR A 346 5.09 0.55 25.47
N ARG A 347 4.97 1.87 25.29
CA ARG A 347 5.40 2.56 24.06
C ARG A 347 6.90 2.50 23.87
N GLU A 348 7.66 2.61 24.96
CA GLU A 348 9.12 2.47 24.94
C GLU A 348 9.56 1.04 24.63
N MET A 349 8.83 0.02 25.12
CA MET A 349 9.09 -1.38 24.74
C MET A 349 8.82 -1.60 23.24
N ALA A 350 7.67 -1.17 22.74
CA ALA A 350 7.31 -1.32 21.33
C ALA A 350 8.30 -0.58 20.42
N LYS A 351 8.67 0.65 20.76
CA LYS A 351 9.73 1.40 20.07
C LYS A 351 11.06 0.65 20.04
N ARG A 352 11.52 0.16 21.19
CA ARG A 352 12.79 -0.58 21.30
C ARG A 352 12.81 -1.87 20.48
N SER A 353 11.69 -2.59 20.37
CA SER A 353 11.61 -3.78 19.50
C SER A 353 11.75 -3.43 18.01
N ARG A 354 11.13 -2.33 17.58
CA ARG A 354 11.21 -1.84 16.18
C ARG A 354 12.60 -1.36 15.80
N GLU A 355 13.31 -0.74 16.75
CA GLU A 355 14.67 -0.23 16.57
C GLU A 355 15.75 -1.30 16.82
N TRP A 356 15.35 -2.51 17.24
CA TRP A 356 16.30 -3.57 17.56
C TRP A 356 17.02 -4.03 16.29
N PRO A 357 18.37 -4.09 16.27
CA PRO A 357 19.12 -4.52 15.10
C PRO A 357 18.70 -5.90 14.60
N ALA A 358 18.75 -6.09 13.27
CA ALA A 358 18.55 -7.39 12.66
C ALA A 358 19.67 -8.34 13.08
N GLU A 359 19.30 -9.58 13.40
CA GLU A 359 20.21 -10.64 13.80
C GLU A 359 20.65 -11.45 12.56
N ASP A 360 21.81 -12.10 12.61
CA ASP A 360 22.38 -12.85 11.48
C ASP A 360 21.87 -14.31 11.38
N TYR A 361 20.95 -14.70 12.26
CA TYR A 361 20.33 -16.02 12.31
C TYR A 361 18.83 -15.95 11.98
N PRO A 362 18.21 -17.07 11.53
CA PRO A 362 16.77 -17.09 11.25
C PRO A 362 15.95 -16.78 12.51
N LEU A 363 15.12 -15.73 12.43
CA LEU A 363 14.35 -15.20 13.55
C LEU A 363 12.90 -14.94 13.14
N PHE A 364 11.96 -15.51 13.88
CA PHE A 364 10.57 -15.07 13.88
C PHE A 364 10.40 -13.96 14.91
N LYS A 365 9.99 -12.76 14.46
CA LYS A 365 9.71 -11.63 15.36
C LYS A 365 8.45 -11.90 16.19
N GLY A 366 8.42 -11.28 17.37
CA GLY A 366 7.32 -11.40 18.32
C GLY A 366 6.77 -10.05 18.74
N VAL A 367 5.46 -9.95 18.91
CA VAL A 367 4.80 -8.77 19.49
C VAL A 367 3.89 -9.18 20.66
N THR A 368 3.55 -8.24 21.55
CA THR A 368 2.54 -8.49 22.58
C THR A 368 1.46 -7.40 22.56
N PRO A 369 0.16 -7.75 22.59
CA PRO A 369 -0.91 -6.75 22.55
C PRO A 369 -0.87 -5.83 23.78
N ARG A 370 -0.54 -6.40 24.95
CA ARG A 370 -0.40 -5.71 26.23
C ARG A 370 0.21 -6.69 27.25
N TRP A 371 0.65 -6.21 28.40
CA TRP A 371 1.15 -7.07 29.47
C TRP A 371 0.88 -6.50 30.86
N ASP A 372 0.25 -7.29 31.71
CA ASP A 372 -0.07 -6.96 33.09
C ASP A 372 -0.41 -8.22 33.92
N ASN A 373 0.55 -8.70 34.71
CA ASN A 373 0.35 -9.88 35.57
C ASN A 373 -0.10 -9.56 37.01
N GLU A 374 -0.68 -8.38 37.23
CA GLU A 374 -1.27 -7.99 38.51
C GLU A 374 -2.33 -8.99 39.02
N ALA A 375 -3.09 -9.62 38.13
CA ALA A 375 -4.08 -10.65 38.48
C ALA A 375 -3.44 -11.90 39.12
N ARG A 376 -2.22 -12.27 38.69
CA ARG A 376 -1.42 -13.36 39.27
C ARG A 376 -0.64 -12.92 40.52
N LYS A 377 -0.25 -11.64 40.61
CA LYS A 377 0.57 -11.07 41.69
C LYS A 377 -0.07 -9.81 42.31
N PRO A 378 -1.20 -9.91 43.03
CA PRO A 378 -1.90 -8.75 43.57
C PRO A 378 -1.00 -7.86 44.44
N GLY A 379 -0.92 -6.57 44.12
CA GLY A 379 -0.11 -5.55 44.77
C GLY A 379 1.36 -5.53 44.33
N ARG A 380 1.80 -6.49 43.50
CA ARG A 380 3.21 -6.71 43.12
C ARG A 380 3.37 -7.06 41.63
N GLY A 381 2.38 -6.73 40.79
CA GLY A 381 2.41 -6.99 39.36
C GLY A 381 3.55 -6.27 38.62
N TYR A 382 3.98 -6.86 37.50
CA TYR A 382 4.79 -6.24 36.48
C TYR A 382 3.86 -5.80 35.33
N THR A 383 3.58 -4.50 35.28
CA THR A 383 2.51 -3.91 34.47
C THR A 383 3.10 -2.99 33.40
N PHE A 384 2.56 -3.05 32.18
CA PHE A 384 2.95 -2.19 31.08
C PHE A 384 1.84 -1.17 30.83
N ALA A 385 2.02 0.03 31.36
CA ALA A 385 1.04 1.10 31.18
C ALA A 385 1.11 1.69 29.76
N HIS A 386 0.06 2.42 29.38
CA HIS A 386 -0.04 3.11 28.08
C HIS A 386 -0.10 2.18 26.85
N SER A 387 -0.48 0.91 27.02
CA SER A 387 -0.82 0.02 25.90
C SER A 387 -2.12 0.46 25.22
N SER A 388 -2.14 0.51 23.89
CA SER A 388 -3.33 0.79 23.07
C SER A 388 -3.38 -0.10 21.82
N PRO A 389 -4.57 -0.34 21.22
CA PRO A 389 -4.69 -1.03 19.94
C PRO A 389 -3.83 -0.40 18.84
N ASP A 390 -3.73 0.93 18.84
CA ASP A 390 -2.96 1.70 17.85
C ASP A 390 -1.46 1.43 17.93
N GLU A 391 -0.88 1.44 19.13
CA GLU A 391 0.55 1.18 19.30
C GLU A 391 0.88 -0.29 19.03
N TYR A 392 -0.02 -1.21 19.42
CA TYR A 392 0.08 -2.62 19.06
C TYR A 392 0.05 -2.82 17.54
N GLN A 393 -0.86 -2.15 16.81
CA GLN A 393 -0.95 -2.23 15.36
C GLN A 393 0.39 -1.82 14.71
N ARG A 394 0.93 -0.65 15.09
CA ARG A 394 2.21 -0.16 14.54
C ARG A 394 3.37 -1.12 14.80
N TRP A 395 3.38 -1.74 15.98
CA TRP A 395 4.41 -2.73 16.31
C TRP A 395 4.26 -4.00 15.47
N LEU A 396 3.04 -4.51 15.31
CA LEU A 396 2.76 -5.67 14.46
C LEU A 396 3.06 -5.39 12.98
N GLU A 397 2.72 -4.21 12.47
CA GLU A 397 3.07 -3.77 11.11
C GLU A 397 4.58 -3.80 10.90
N SER A 398 5.35 -3.22 11.81
CA SER A 398 6.81 -3.19 11.73
C SER A 398 7.45 -4.59 11.87
N ALA A 399 6.90 -5.45 12.73
CA ALA A 399 7.33 -6.84 12.82
C ALA A 399 7.00 -7.62 11.53
N GLY A 400 5.87 -7.32 10.89
CA GLY A 400 5.48 -7.86 9.59
C GLY A 400 6.40 -7.42 8.46
N GLU A 401 6.76 -6.13 8.42
CA GLU A 401 7.76 -5.59 7.48
C GLU A 401 9.11 -6.27 7.66
N PHE A 402 9.54 -6.49 8.90
CA PHE A 402 10.75 -7.26 9.18
C PHE A 402 10.66 -8.68 8.64
N ALA A 403 9.55 -9.39 8.90
CA ALA A 403 9.36 -10.77 8.45
C ALA A 403 9.33 -10.88 6.91
N LEU A 404 8.74 -9.89 6.23
CA LEU A 404 8.74 -9.80 4.76
C LEU A 404 10.14 -9.57 4.19
N ALA A 405 10.95 -8.74 4.85
CA ALA A 405 12.32 -8.47 4.44
C ALA A 405 13.29 -9.63 4.79
N HIS A 406 12.96 -10.44 5.79
CA HIS A 406 13.80 -11.52 6.32
C HIS A 406 13.02 -12.84 6.44
N PRO A 407 12.51 -13.39 5.31
CA PRO A 407 11.70 -14.59 5.37
C PRO A 407 12.53 -15.79 5.85
N VAL A 408 12.01 -16.53 6.82
CA VAL A 408 12.66 -17.74 7.32
C VAL A 408 12.27 -18.89 6.40
N ARG A 409 13.23 -19.34 5.58
CA ARG A 409 12.99 -20.37 4.55
C ARG A 409 11.83 -20.02 3.60
N GLY A 410 11.75 -18.76 3.20
CA GLY A 410 10.70 -18.27 2.30
C GLY A 410 9.36 -17.96 2.98
N GLU A 411 9.25 -18.15 4.30
CA GLU A 411 8.03 -17.90 5.06
C GLU A 411 8.14 -16.63 5.91
N SER A 412 7.19 -15.71 5.71
CA SER A 412 7.07 -14.45 6.47
C SER A 412 6.10 -14.65 7.63
N VAL A 413 6.63 -14.90 8.83
CA VAL A 413 5.85 -15.25 10.02
C VAL A 413 6.16 -14.31 11.18
N VAL A 414 5.11 -13.87 11.88
CA VAL A 414 5.20 -13.08 13.12
C VAL A 414 4.40 -13.78 14.22
N PHE A 415 4.97 -13.88 15.41
CA PHE A 415 4.28 -14.43 16.57
C PHE A 415 3.65 -13.32 17.42
N ILE A 416 2.45 -13.58 17.94
CA ILE A 416 1.75 -12.72 18.89
C ILE A 416 1.72 -13.45 20.23
N ASN A 417 2.21 -12.77 21.27
CA ASN A 417 2.47 -13.34 22.58
C ASN A 417 1.30 -14.12 23.18
N ALA A 418 0.04 -13.74 22.90
CA ALA A 418 -1.11 -14.55 23.25
C ALA A 418 -2.42 -14.14 22.55
N TRP A 419 -3.27 -15.13 22.31
CA TRP A 419 -4.70 -15.02 21.99
C TRP A 419 -5.52 -14.69 23.24
N ASN A 420 -5.30 -15.45 24.32
CA ASN A 420 -6.17 -15.48 25.50
C ASN A 420 -5.44 -15.53 26.87
N GLU A 421 -4.25 -14.95 27.03
CA GLU A 421 -3.55 -14.93 28.33
C GLU A 421 -4.09 -13.80 29.24
N TRP A 422 -5.35 -13.96 29.69
CA TRP A 422 -6.09 -12.93 30.43
C TRP A 422 -5.48 -12.55 31.78
N ALA A 423 -4.84 -13.48 32.49
CA ALA A 423 -4.28 -13.20 33.82
C ALA A 423 -2.95 -12.44 33.76
N GLU A 424 -2.33 -12.36 32.58
CA GLU A 424 -1.23 -11.45 32.29
C GLU A 424 -1.66 -10.30 31.37
N GLY A 425 -2.97 -10.09 31.22
CA GLY A 425 -3.55 -9.07 30.37
C GLY A 425 -3.30 -9.26 28.87
N ALA A 426 -2.40 -10.15 28.44
CA ALA A 426 -2.04 -10.39 27.06
C ALA A 426 -3.14 -11.16 26.31
N HIS A 427 -4.17 -10.46 25.84
CA HIS A 427 -5.24 -11.07 25.04
C HIS A 427 -5.61 -10.20 23.83
N LEU A 428 -5.89 -10.89 22.72
CA LEU A 428 -6.54 -10.35 21.53
C LEU A 428 -8.06 -10.47 21.64
N GLU A 429 -8.56 -11.45 22.41
CA GLU A 429 -9.98 -11.67 22.59
C GLU A 429 -10.72 -10.39 23.00
N PRO A 430 -11.95 -10.20 22.46
CA PRO A 430 -12.69 -8.97 22.69
C PRO A 430 -13.04 -8.79 24.16
N ASP A 431 -12.85 -7.58 24.66
CA ASP A 431 -13.15 -7.19 26.04
C ASP A 431 -14.23 -6.09 26.09
N ARG A 432 -14.76 -5.80 27.27
CA ARG A 432 -15.83 -4.80 27.42
C ARG A 432 -15.39 -3.36 27.17
N HIS A 433 -14.08 -3.08 27.19
CA HIS A 433 -13.54 -1.74 27.10
C HIS A 433 -13.16 -1.36 25.66
N TYR A 434 -12.50 -2.26 24.95
CA TYR A 434 -12.04 -2.09 23.59
C TYR A 434 -12.92 -2.78 22.55
N GLY A 435 -13.83 -3.66 22.97
CA GLY A 435 -14.58 -4.50 22.04
C GLY A 435 -13.60 -5.28 21.17
N TYR A 436 -13.68 -5.07 19.87
CA TYR A 436 -12.90 -5.75 18.84
C TYR A 436 -11.61 -5.03 18.43
N ALA A 437 -11.19 -3.96 19.12
CA ALA A 437 -10.14 -3.08 18.62
C ALA A 437 -8.78 -3.76 18.39
N PHE A 438 -8.36 -4.68 19.27
CA PHE A 438 -7.09 -5.42 19.09
C PHE A 438 -7.14 -6.44 17.95
N LEU A 439 -8.30 -7.06 17.72
CA LEU A 439 -8.53 -7.90 16.54
C LEU A 439 -8.53 -7.05 15.27
N GLN A 440 -9.19 -5.89 15.30
CA GLN A 440 -9.19 -4.95 14.17
C GLN A 440 -7.78 -4.44 13.86
N ALA A 441 -6.99 -4.11 14.88
CA ALA A 441 -5.58 -3.76 14.75
C ALA A 441 -4.77 -4.88 14.09
N THR A 442 -5.00 -6.13 14.50
CA THR A 442 -4.38 -7.31 13.87
C THR A 442 -4.76 -7.41 12.40
N ARG A 443 -6.06 -7.29 12.08
CA ARG A 443 -6.56 -7.31 10.70
C ARG A 443 -5.94 -6.21 9.85
N ASN A 444 -5.86 -5.00 10.37
CA ASN A 444 -5.29 -3.87 9.63
C ASN A 444 -3.81 -4.10 9.28
N ALA A 445 -3.06 -4.76 10.17
CA ALA A 445 -1.65 -5.08 9.94
C ALA A 445 -1.47 -6.26 8.96
N THR A 446 -2.32 -7.29 9.08
CA THR A 446 -2.13 -8.57 8.37
C THR A 446 -2.89 -8.67 7.07
N ALA A 447 -4.08 -8.08 6.97
CA ALA A 447 -4.80 -8.02 5.71
C ALA A 447 -4.01 -7.13 4.74
N GLY A 448 -3.76 -7.63 3.53
CA GLY A 448 -3.43 -6.73 2.44
C GLY A 448 -4.52 -5.67 2.42
N THR A 449 -4.16 -4.39 2.58
CA THR A 449 -5.16 -3.34 2.64
C THR A 449 -5.98 -3.44 1.36
N GLY A 450 -7.30 -3.59 1.47
CA GLY A 450 -8.17 -3.14 0.36
C GLY A 450 -7.73 -1.73 -0.06
N ARG A 451 -8.04 -1.32 -1.29
CA ARG A 451 -7.61 -0.06 -1.94
C ARG A 451 -6.98 0.94 -0.96
N ALA A 452 -5.68 1.20 -1.11
CA ALA A 452 -4.96 2.06 -0.18
C ALA A 452 -5.68 3.41 -0.02
N ARG A 453 -5.85 3.83 1.24
CA ARG A 453 -6.61 5.03 1.61
C ARG A 453 -5.72 6.24 1.75
N ILE A 454 -6.12 7.36 1.15
CA ILE A 454 -5.42 8.63 1.26
C ILE A 454 -6.39 9.80 1.44
N ALA A 455 -6.00 10.80 2.23
CA ALA A 455 -6.71 12.06 2.31
C ALA A 455 -6.03 13.15 1.48
N LEU A 456 -6.84 14.01 0.85
CA LEU A 456 -6.41 15.22 0.14
C LEU A 456 -7.13 16.42 0.78
N VAL A 457 -6.39 17.42 1.25
CA VAL A 457 -6.97 18.66 1.79
C VAL A 457 -7.00 19.71 0.67
N SER A 458 -8.16 20.33 0.45
CA SER A 458 -8.32 21.54 -0.35
C SER A 458 -8.91 22.65 0.51
N HIS A 459 -8.47 23.88 0.30
CA HIS A 459 -8.91 25.01 1.12
C HIS A 459 -10.38 25.37 0.92
N ASP A 460 -10.90 25.25 -0.29
CA ASP A 460 -12.33 25.35 -0.59
C ASP A 460 -12.66 24.56 -1.87
N ALA A 461 -13.91 24.68 -2.34
CA ALA A 461 -14.36 24.12 -3.62
C ALA A 461 -14.78 25.21 -4.63
N HIS A 462 -14.16 26.39 -4.62
CA HIS A 462 -14.35 27.42 -5.64
C HIS A 462 -13.50 27.13 -6.90
N PRO A 463 -13.93 27.57 -8.10
CA PRO A 463 -13.29 27.22 -9.37
C PRO A 463 -12.00 28.04 -9.63
N HIS A 464 -10.96 27.79 -8.84
CA HIS A 464 -9.62 28.36 -9.01
C HIS A 464 -8.59 27.27 -9.32
N GLY A 465 -7.42 27.68 -9.82
CA GLY A 465 -6.39 26.77 -10.33
C GLY A 465 -5.95 25.70 -9.33
N ALA A 466 -5.77 26.05 -8.06
CA ALA A 466 -5.33 25.10 -7.03
C ALA A 466 -6.41 24.05 -6.69
N GLN A 467 -7.69 24.41 -6.77
CA GLN A 467 -8.83 23.52 -6.53
C GLN A 467 -9.05 22.59 -7.71
N TYR A 468 -8.84 23.08 -8.93
CA TYR A 468 -8.79 22.23 -10.12
C TYR A 468 -7.65 21.22 -10.06
N LEU A 469 -6.48 21.64 -9.58
CA LEU A 469 -5.38 20.72 -9.31
C LEU A 469 -5.82 19.65 -8.31
N ALA A 470 -6.34 20.03 -7.14
CA ALA A 470 -6.82 19.07 -6.13
C ALA A 470 -7.91 18.13 -6.66
N LEU A 471 -8.89 18.64 -7.40
CA LEU A 471 -9.95 17.84 -8.01
C LEU A 471 -9.40 16.81 -9.00
N ASN A 472 -8.46 17.21 -9.86
CA ASN A 472 -7.85 16.28 -10.79
C ASN A 472 -6.90 15.29 -10.11
N MET A 473 -6.23 15.68 -9.03
CA MET A 473 -5.49 14.75 -8.18
C MET A 473 -6.44 13.67 -7.62
N ALA A 474 -7.56 14.07 -7.01
CA ALA A 474 -8.55 13.14 -6.47
C ALA A 474 -9.07 12.17 -7.54
N ARG A 475 -9.48 12.69 -8.70
CA ARG A 475 -9.96 11.88 -9.83
C ARG A 475 -8.92 10.88 -10.31
N LYS A 476 -7.68 11.31 -10.54
CA LYS A 476 -6.62 10.45 -11.07
C LYS A 476 -6.11 9.44 -10.04
N MET A 477 -6.12 9.78 -8.75
CA MET A 477 -5.83 8.81 -7.68
C MET A 477 -6.94 7.75 -7.58
N ALA A 478 -8.21 8.15 -7.61
CA ALA A 478 -9.34 7.23 -7.48
C ALA A 478 -9.51 6.30 -8.68
N ALA A 479 -9.51 6.85 -9.90
CA ALA A 479 -9.77 6.09 -11.12
C ALA A 479 -8.49 5.51 -11.76
N GLY A 480 -7.36 6.22 -11.64
CA GLY A 480 -6.13 5.85 -12.34
C GLY A 480 -5.12 5.07 -11.50
N LEU A 481 -5.19 5.14 -10.17
CA LEU A 481 -4.26 4.49 -9.24
C LEU A 481 -4.97 3.53 -8.27
N ASP A 482 -6.27 3.32 -8.45
CA ASP A 482 -7.08 2.41 -7.63
C ASP A 482 -7.06 2.75 -6.12
N LEU A 483 -6.98 4.03 -5.77
CA LEU A 483 -6.95 4.49 -4.37
C LEU A 483 -8.35 4.80 -3.84
N ASP A 484 -8.56 4.56 -2.55
CA ASP A 484 -9.75 5.01 -1.82
C ASP A 484 -9.48 6.44 -1.29
N VAL A 485 -10.00 7.44 -2.02
CA VAL A 485 -9.66 8.84 -1.80
C VAL A 485 -10.70 9.51 -0.90
N HIS A 486 -10.21 10.17 0.14
CA HIS A 486 -10.98 11.09 0.97
C HIS A 486 -10.54 12.53 0.69
N VAL A 487 -11.48 13.45 0.54
CA VAL A 487 -11.18 14.87 0.34
C VAL A 487 -11.67 15.66 1.54
N VAL A 488 -10.78 16.43 2.18
CA VAL A 488 -11.14 17.38 3.22
C VAL A 488 -11.24 18.77 2.60
N LEU A 489 -12.44 19.34 2.57
CA LEU A 489 -12.68 20.71 2.17
C LEU A 489 -12.69 21.59 3.43
N LEU A 490 -11.83 22.61 3.51
CA LEU A 490 -11.90 23.52 4.67
C LEU A 490 -13.17 24.37 4.62
N GLU A 491 -13.53 24.87 3.43
CA GLU A 491 -14.77 25.60 3.16
C GLU A 491 -15.54 24.99 1.98
N ASP A 492 -16.84 25.32 1.86
CA ASP A 492 -17.70 24.82 0.77
C ASP A 492 -17.44 25.57 -0.56
N GLY A 493 -18.04 25.11 -1.67
CA GLY A 493 -17.92 25.78 -2.96
C GLY A 493 -18.59 25.04 -4.13
N ARG A 494 -18.53 25.67 -5.31
CA ARG A 494 -19.23 25.19 -6.54
C ARG A 494 -18.75 23.84 -7.07
N LEU A 495 -17.50 23.46 -6.81
CA LEU A 495 -16.89 22.20 -7.25
C LEU A 495 -17.18 21.03 -6.31
N ARG A 496 -17.89 21.24 -5.19
CA ARG A 496 -18.12 20.19 -4.19
C ARG A 496 -18.70 18.90 -4.78
N SER A 497 -19.73 19.02 -5.61
CA SER A 497 -20.36 17.86 -6.25
C SER A 497 -19.37 17.07 -7.12
N GLN A 498 -18.42 17.76 -7.75
CA GLN A 498 -17.40 17.13 -8.59
C GLN A 498 -16.34 16.40 -7.77
N PHE A 499 -16.04 16.87 -6.54
CA PHE A 499 -15.24 16.10 -5.60
C PHE A 499 -16.00 14.84 -5.13
N GLU A 500 -17.29 14.98 -4.81
CA GLU A 500 -18.16 13.86 -4.37
C GLU A 500 -18.32 12.78 -5.44
N GLU A 501 -18.20 13.12 -6.73
CA GLU A 501 -18.18 12.14 -7.85
C GLU A 501 -16.98 11.18 -7.82
N CYS A 502 -15.86 11.57 -7.18
CA CYS A 502 -14.61 10.82 -7.25
C CYS A 502 -13.98 10.49 -5.89
N ALA A 503 -14.49 11.03 -4.79
CA ALA A 503 -13.93 10.86 -3.47
C ALA A 503 -15.01 10.99 -2.38
N THR A 504 -14.72 10.41 -1.20
CA THR A 504 -15.52 10.69 -0.01
C THR A 504 -15.16 12.08 0.52
N VAL A 505 -16.12 13.02 0.50
CA VAL A 505 -15.88 14.41 0.90
C VAL A 505 -16.24 14.65 2.37
N HIS A 506 -15.30 15.28 3.07
CA HIS A 506 -15.41 15.75 4.45
C HIS A 506 -15.33 17.27 4.47
N LEU A 507 -16.40 17.94 4.88
CA LEU A 507 -16.37 19.39 5.08
C LEU A 507 -15.91 19.70 6.51
N LEU A 508 -14.87 20.52 6.66
CA LEU A 508 -14.47 21.05 7.97
C LEU A 508 -15.45 22.15 8.39
N GLY A 509 -15.52 23.27 7.66
CA GLY A 509 -16.33 24.43 8.02
C GLY A 509 -16.10 24.84 9.49
N ASN A 510 -17.16 24.76 10.30
CA ASN A 510 -17.11 25.05 11.75
C ASN A 510 -16.85 23.82 12.64
N ARG A 511 -16.58 22.63 12.07
CA ARG A 511 -16.28 21.42 12.85
C ARG A 511 -14.92 21.53 13.52
N ASP A 512 -14.77 20.78 14.62
CA ASP A 512 -13.48 20.61 15.27
C ASP A 512 -12.51 19.81 14.37
N ALA A 513 -11.37 20.44 14.05
CA ALA A 513 -10.31 19.86 13.23
C ALA A 513 -9.71 18.60 13.86
N ALA A 514 -9.55 18.55 15.19
CA ALA A 514 -8.99 17.39 15.89
C ALA A 514 -9.92 16.18 15.80
N ALA A 515 -11.23 16.40 15.95
CA ALA A 515 -12.23 15.35 15.81
C ALA A 515 -12.25 14.77 14.38
N LEU A 516 -12.19 15.63 13.35
CA LEU A 516 -12.12 15.17 11.96
C LEU A 516 -10.82 14.41 11.67
N ALA A 517 -9.67 14.89 12.16
CA ALA A 517 -8.40 14.19 12.00
C ALA A 517 -8.43 12.79 12.61
N LEU A 518 -9.04 12.63 13.79
CA LEU A 518 -9.23 11.33 14.43
C LEU A 518 -10.18 10.42 13.63
N GLU A 519 -11.27 10.97 13.08
CA GLU A 519 -12.18 10.25 12.19
C GLU A 519 -11.44 9.68 10.97
N LEU A 520 -10.63 10.50 10.29
CA LEU A 520 -9.79 10.05 9.16
C LEU A 520 -8.84 8.92 9.58
N ARG A 521 -8.21 9.05 10.75
CA ARG A 521 -7.32 8.02 11.32
C ARG A 521 -8.06 6.70 11.58
N GLN A 522 -9.27 6.78 12.12
CA GLN A 522 -10.13 5.62 12.40
C GLN A 522 -10.64 4.93 11.13
N LEU A 523 -10.81 5.69 10.04
CA LEU A 523 -11.06 5.15 8.70
C LEU A 523 -9.83 4.45 8.10
N GLY A 524 -8.71 4.32 8.84
CA GLY A 524 -7.51 3.65 8.37
C GLY A 524 -6.65 4.50 7.44
N ILE A 525 -6.96 5.80 7.28
CA ILE A 525 -6.09 6.73 6.57
C ILE A 525 -4.82 6.92 7.41
N ARG A 526 -3.68 6.92 6.73
CA ARG A 526 -2.36 7.09 7.35
C ARG A 526 -1.64 8.34 6.85
N SER A 527 -1.98 8.82 5.66
CA SER A 527 -1.26 9.91 5.01
C SER A 527 -2.21 10.90 4.35
N VAL A 528 -1.75 12.14 4.26
CA VAL A 528 -2.53 13.29 3.80
C VAL A 528 -1.69 14.13 2.84
N LEU A 529 -2.25 14.45 1.68
CA LEU A 529 -1.73 15.48 0.78
C LEU A 529 -2.46 16.79 1.09
N ALA A 530 -1.74 17.80 1.56
CA ALA A 530 -2.30 19.09 1.95
C ALA A 530 -2.02 20.12 0.85
N ASN A 531 -3.03 20.53 0.09
CA ASN A 531 -2.86 21.44 -1.03
C ASN A 531 -3.04 22.89 -0.61
N THR A 532 -2.08 23.75 -0.99
CA THR A 532 -1.96 25.19 -0.69
C THR A 532 -1.48 25.52 0.72
N ALA A 533 -0.91 26.72 0.93
CA ALA A 533 -0.49 27.18 2.25
C ALA A 533 -1.67 27.33 3.23
N VAL A 534 -2.89 27.56 2.71
CA VAL A 534 -4.12 27.67 3.52
C VAL A 534 -4.44 26.39 4.27
N SER A 535 -4.02 25.23 3.74
CA SER A 535 -4.17 23.93 4.40
C SER A 535 -3.48 23.86 5.77
N GLY A 536 -2.53 24.75 6.06
CA GLY A 536 -1.86 24.83 7.36
C GLY A 536 -2.81 25.01 8.55
N ARG A 537 -4.05 25.46 8.32
CA ARG A 537 -5.09 25.56 9.36
C ARG A 537 -5.51 24.23 10.00
N ILE A 538 -5.25 23.09 9.35
CA ILE A 538 -5.62 21.76 9.87
C ILE A 538 -4.42 20.83 10.08
N VAL A 539 -3.23 21.16 9.58
CA VAL A 539 -2.09 20.21 9.57
C VAL A 539 -1.63 19.79 10.97
N GLU A 540 -1.68 20.68 11.96
CA GLU A 540 -1.35 20.32 13.35
C GLU A 540 -2.30 19.25 13.90
N ALA A 541 -3.60 19.38 13.64
CA ALA A 541 -4.59 18.40 14.09
C ALA A 541 -4.36 17.04 13.42
N LEU A 542 -3.99 17.04 12.14
CA LEU A 542 -3.67 15.82 11.39
C LEU A 542 -2.43 15.12 11.97
N ASP A 543 -1.37 15.88 12.23
CA ASP A 543 -0.13 15.36 12.84
C ASP A 543 -0.37 14.82 14.26
N GLN A 544 -1.15 15.52 15.08
CA GLN A 544 -1.53 15.07 16.43
C GLN A 544 -2.35 13.77 16.40
N ALA A 545 -3.15 13.54 15.35
CA ALA A 545 -3.84 12.27 15.11
C ALA A 545 -2.94 11.15 14.56
N GLY A 546 -1.64 11.43 14.38
CA GLY A 546 -0.65 10.50 13.86
C GLY A 546 -0.71 10.29 12.35
N LEU A 547 -1.25 11.25 11.59
CA LEU A 547 -1.29 11.21 10.12
C LEU A 547 -0.03 11.85 9.53
N THR A 548 0.56 11.21 8.52
CA THR A 548 1.71 11.78 7.80
C THR A 548 1.24 12.84 6.81
N VAL A 549 1.71 14.09 6.95
CA VAL A 549 1.30 15.20 6.08
C VAL A 549 2.40 15.58 5.08
N VAL A 550 2.05 15.63 3.80
CA VAL A 550 2.86 16.25 2.73
C VAL A 550 2.13 17.50 2.25
N SER A 551 2.76 18.67 2.40
CA SER A 551 2.14 19.96 2.07
C SER A 551 2.67 20.50 0.74
N MET A 552 1.77 20.81 -0.19
CA MET A 552 2.09 21.49 -1.45
C MET A 552 1.83 22.99 -1.29
N ILE A 553 2.82 23.81 -1.59
CA ILE A 553 2.72 25.27 -1.50
C ILE A 553 2.89 25.87 -2.89
N HIS A 554 1.93 26.73 -3.26
CA HIS A 554 1.87 27.35 -4.59
C HIS A 554 1.97 28.86 -4.51
N GLU A 555 1.98 29.46 -3.33
CA GLU A 555 1.90 30.91 -3.14
C GLU A 555 3.29 31.57 -3.19
N LEU A 556 3.37 32.73 -3.88
CA LEU A 556 4.53 33.62 -3.85
C LEU A 556 4.41 34.64 -2.69
N PRO A 557 5.51 35.31 -2.27
CA PRO A 557 5.53 36.22 -1.12
C PRO A 557 4.41 37.27 -1.10
N GLY A 558 4.11 37.89 -2.26
CA GLY A 558 3.05 38.90 -2.36
C GLY A 558 1.66 38.34 -1.99
N VAL A 559 1.37 37.10 -2.40
CA VAL A 559 0.12 36.40 -2.06
C VAL A 559 0.10 35.99 -0.59
N ILE A 560 1.23 35.50 -0.07
CA ILE A 560 1.35 35.11 1.35
C ILE A 560 1.03 36.30 2.26
N GLU A 561 1.59 37.47 1.94
CA GLU A 561 1.40 38.71 2.69
C GLU A 561 -0.03 39.25 2.57
N SER A 562 -0.59 39.28 1.35
CA SER A 562 -1.93 39.82 1.13
C SER A 562 -3.03 39.02 1.83
N TYR A 563 -2.83 37.71 1.99
CA TYR A 563 -3.80 36.81 2.62
C TYR A 563 -3.47 36.44 4.08
N GLY A 564 -2.37 36.96 4.63
CA GLY A 564 -1.99 36.70 6.03
C GLY A 564 -1.69 35.23 6.32
N LEU A 565 -1.02 34.52 5.41
CA LEU A 565 -0.79 33.07 5.50
C LEU A 565 0.41 32.66 6.35
N GLN A 566 1.11 33.61 6.98
CA GLN A 566 2.31 33.36 7.77
C GLN A 566 2.08 32.36 8.93
N PRO A 567 0.97 32.42 9.70
CA PRO A 567 0.72 31.43 10.76
C PRO A 567 0.56 30.01 10.21
N ALA A 568 -0.19 29.85 9.11
CA ALA A 568 -0.41 28.56 8.48
C ALA A 568 0.89 27.95 7.93
N LEU A 569 1.79 28.80 7.38
CA LEU A 569 3.13 28.37 6.96
C LEU A 569 4.01 27.94 8.13
N ALA A 570 3.93 28.62 9.27
CA ALA A 570 4.66 28.22 10.47
C ALA A 570 4.22 26.83 10.97
N ASP A 571 2.91 26.55 10.93
CA ASP A 571 2.37 25.23 11.29
C ASP A 571 2.85 24.15 10.33
N ILE A 572 2.78 24.40 9.02
CA ILE A 572 3.31 23.50 7.98
C ILE A 572 4.81 23.24 8.20
N SER A 573 5.60 24.29 8.44
CA SER A 573 7.06 24.20 8.66
C SER A 573 7.40 23.20 9.77
N ARG A 574 6.64 23.28 10.87
CA ARG A 574 6.81 22.46 12.06
C ARG A 574 6.43 21.00 11.81
N VAL A 575 5.22 20.73 11.29
CA VAL A 575 4.65 19.36 11.30
C VAL A 575 4.76 18.60 9.99
N ALA A 576 4.83 19.28 8.84
CA ALA A 576 4.84 18.57 7.56
C ALA A 576 6.09 17.66 7.46
N ARG A 577 5.90 16.46 6.89
CA ARG A 577 7.00 15.53 6.57
C ARG A 577 7.82 16.06 5.40
N ARG A 578 7.13 16.61 4.40
CA ARG A 578 7.71 17.23 3.20
C ARG A 578 6.90 18.45 2.81
N ILE A 579 7.61 19.47 2.32
CA ILE A 579 7.04 20.67 1.74
C ILE A 579 7.38 20.66 0.25
N VAL A 580 6.37 20.64 -0.61
CA VAL A 580 6.53 20.50 -2.05
C VAL A 580 6.22 21.82 -2.73
N VAL A 581 7.12 22.25 -3.61
CA VAL A 581 7.01 23.51 -4.35
C VAL A 581 7.23 23.28 -5.83
N ALA A 582 6.51 24.01 -6.68
CA ALA A 582 6.56 23.80 -8.12
C ALA A 582 7.78 24.47 -8.81
N SER A 583 8.35 25.51 -8.21
CA SER A 583 9.43 26.31 -8.82
C SER A 583 10.42 26.84 -7.79
N ASP A 584 11.60 27.24 -8.28
CA ASP A 584 12.63 27.86 -7.44
C ASP A 584 12.19 29.24 -6.93
N ALA A 585 11.42 29.99 -7.72
CA ALA A 585 10.81 31.24 -7.28
C ALA A 585 9.94 31.06 -6.01
N VAL A 586 9.12 30.01 -5.96
CA VAL A 586 8.33 29.68 -4.76
C VAL A 586 9.22 29.20 -3.62
N ARG A 587 10.17 28.30 -3.91
CA ARG A 587 11.13 27.80 -2.90
C ARG A 587 11.89 28.92 -2.20
N ASP A 588 12.41 29.86 -2.98
CA ASP A 588 13.25 30.96 -2.50
C ASP A 588 12.38 32.01 -1.80
N GLY A 589 11.18 32.28 -2.33
CA GLY A 589 10.19 33.15 -1.71
C GLY A 589 9.65 32.63 -0.37
N LEU A 590 9.66 31.32 -0.14
CA LEU A 590 9.20 30.73 1.13
C LEU A 590 10.22 30.80 2.26
N GLN A 591 11.51 30.95 1.96
CA GLN A 591 12.59 30.91 2.96
C GLN A 591 12.35 31.79 4.20
N PRO A 592 11.82 33.03 4.08
CA PRO A 592 11.58 33.90 5.23
C PRO A 592 10.48 33.42 6.18
N TYR A 593 9.58 32.54 5.72
CA TYR A 593 8.41 32.08 6.48
C TYR A 593 8.59 30.69 7.11
N LEU A 594 9.72 30.03 6.85
CA LEU A 594 10.02 28.69 7.36
C LEU A 594 11.06 28.75 8.51
N ASP A 595 11.02 27.77 9.40
CA ASP A 595 12.07 27.50 10.38
C ASP A 595 13.18 26.59 9.79
N ASP A 596 14.26 26.35 10.54
CA ASP A 596 15.39 25.54 10.05
C ASP A 596 14.98 24.10 9.70
N ALA A 597 14.07 23.52 10.48
CA ALA A 597 13.52 22.21 10.23
C ALA A 597 12.69 22.18 8.93
N GLY A 598 11.82 23.18 8.73
CA GLY A 598 11.02 23.38 7.53
C GLY A 598 11.87 23.54 6.28
N ARG A 599 12.92 24.36 6.34
CA ARG A 599 13.86 24.57 5.23
C ARG A 599 14.48 23.26 4.76
N GLY A 600 14.85 22.36 5.69
CA GLY A 600 15.38 21.04 5.38
C GLY A 600 14.39 20.06 4.73
N LYS A 601 13.09 20.37 4.72
CA LYS A 601 12.01 19.51 4.20
C LYS A 601 11.50 19.94 2.82
N VAL A 602 11.94 21.09 2.30
CA VAL A 602 11.47 21.63 1.02
C VAL A 602 12.03 20.82 -0.15
N SER A 603 11.17 20.42 -1.08
CA SER A 603 11.52 19.66 -2.28
C SER A 603 10.85 20.30 -3.51
N LYS A 604 11.63 20.53 -4.58
CA LYS A 604 11.09 20.99 -5.86
C LYS A 604 10.49 19.81 -6.60
N LEU A 605 9.19 19.90 -6.90
CA LEU A 605 8.48 18.96 -7.75
C LEU A 605 7.48 19.77 -8.59
N PRO A 606 7.81 20.11 -9.84
CA PRO A 606 6.91 20.84 -10.72
C PRO A 606 5.61 20.07 -10.93
N GLN A 607 4.48 20.77 -10.89
CA GLN A 607 3.18 20.14 -11.15
C GLN A 607 3.11 19.66 -12.61
N GLY A 608 2.60 18.45 -12.82
CA GLY A 608 2.34 17.94 -14.17
C GLY A 608 1.07 18.51 -14.81
N LEU A 609 0.93 18.33 -16.12
CA LEU A 609 -0.22 18.80 -16.89
C LEU A 609 -1.46 17.93 -16.60
N PHE A 610 -2.38 18.44 -15.79
CA PHE A 610 -3.60 17.70 -15.41
C PHE A 610 -4.74 17.80 -16.43
N ALA A 611 -4.75 18.83 -17.28
CA ALA A 611 -5.77 19.06 -18.31
C ALA A 611 -5.13 18.91 -19.70
N ALA A 612 -5.28 17.74 -20.31
CA ALA A 612 -4.78 17.50 -21.66
C ALA A 612 -5.75 18.07 -22.71
N ASN A 613 -5.24 18.91 -23.60
CA ASN A 613 -6.00 19.48 -24.70
C ASN A 613 -6.32 18.42 -25.77
N ARG A 614 -7.56 18.36 -26.28
CA ARG A 614 -7.99 17.39 -27.31
C ARG A 614 -7.22 17.45 -28.64
N HIS A 615 -6.55 18.57 -28.91
CA HIS A 615 -5.74 18.80 -30.10
C HIS A 615 -4.25 18.52 -29.87
N ARG A 616 -3.85 18.13 -28.66
CA ARG A 616 -2.47 17.73 -28.35
C ARG A 616 -2.05 16.58 -29.26
N GLY A 617 -0.80 16.63 -29.73
CA GLY A 617 -0.23 15.60 -30.62
C GLY A 617 -0.65 15.72 -32.10
N ARG A 618 -1.76 16.40 -32.43
CA ARG A 618 -2.23 16.53 -33.82
C ARG A 618 -1.27 17.33 -34.68
N GLN A 619 -0.96 16.80 -35.87
CA GLN A 619 -0.13 17.51 -36.84
C GLN A 619 -0.87 18.66 -37.53
N ASP A 620 -2.17 18.50 -37.78
CA ASP A 620 -3.02 19.54 -38.39
C ASP A 620 -3.97 20.17 -37.36
N ARG A 621 -3.81 21.48 -37.17
CA ARG A 621 -4.67 22.33 -36.31
C ARG A 621 -5.56 23.28 -37.12
N SER A 622 -5.56 23.18 -38.46
CA SER A 622 -6.29 24.08 -39.37
C SER A 622 -7.79 24.17 -39.04
N ALA A 623 -8.42 23.04 -38.71
CA ALA A 623 -9.81 22.97 -38.34
C ALA A 623 -10.13 23.74 -37.05
N ALA A 624 -9.34 23.54 -35.99
CA ALA A 624 -9.49 24.27 -34.72
C ALA A 624 -9.27 25.78 -34.91
N ARG A 625 -8.28 26.14 -35.72
CA ARG A 625 -8.00 27.54 -36.09
C ARG A 625 -9.18 28.20 -36.78
N LEU A 626 -9.77 27.54 -37.77
CA LEU A 626 -10.93 28.06 -38.50
C LEU A 626 -12.18 28.14 -37.61
N ALA A 627 -12.40 27.12 -36.77
CA ALA A 627 -13.52 27.08 -35.83
C ALA A 627 -13.47 28.23 -34.82
N LEU A 628 -12.29 28.48 -34.21
CA LEU A 628 -12.11 29.57 -33.25
C LEU A 628 -12.38 30.94 -33.88
N ARG A 629 -11.84 31.20 -35.08
CA ARG A 629 -12.05 32.47 -35.79
C ARG A 629 -13.52 32.69 -36.13
N LYS A 630 -14.19 31.65 -36.64
CA LYS A 630 -15.63 31.67 -36.88
C LYS A 630 -16.43 31.96 -35.60
N ARG A 631 -16.07 31.32 -34.48
CA ARG A 631 -16.71 31.53 -33.16
C ARG A 631 -16.59 32.98 -32.69
N LEU A 632 -15.46 33.63 -32.96
CA LEU A 632 -15.18 35.01 -32.58
C LEU A 632 -15.64 36.04 -33.63
N GLY A 633 -16.21 35.61 -34.76
CA GLY A 633 -16.60 36.50 -35.86
C GLY A 633 -15.41 37.16 -36.58
N LEU A 634 -14.26 36.48 -36.61
CA LEU A 634 -13.00 36.95 -37.19
C LEU A 634 -12.73 36.32 -38.56
N GLU A 635 -11.96 37.03 -39.39
CA GLU A 635 -11.53 36.54 -40.70
C GLU A 635 -10.60 35.32 -40.58
N PRO A 636 -10.60 34.38 -41.55
CA PRO A 636 -9.79 33.16 -41.48
C PRO A 636 -8.27 33.41 -41.35
N ALA A 637 -7.77 34.52 -41.89
CA ALA A 637 -6.35 34.89 -41.85
C ALA A 637 -5.93 35.60 -40.55
N THR A 638 -6.87 35.97 -39.68
CA THR A 638 -6.60 36.71 -38.45
C THR A 638 -5.63 35.96 -37.53
N ARG A 639 -4.67 36.69 -36.96
CA ARG A 639 -3.73 36.20 -35.96
C ARG A 639 -4.25 36.48 -34.55
N ILE A 640 -4.12 35.50 -33.66
CA ILE A 640 -4.66 35.56 -32.31
C ILE A 640 -3.54 35.45 -31.27
N VAL A 641 -3.47 36.43 -30.39
CA VAL A 641 -2.71 36.40 -29.14
C VAL A 641 -3.66 36.00 -28.01
N LEU A 642 -3.39 34.88 -27.35
CA LEU A 642 -4.25 34.32 -26.31
C LEU A 642 -3.72 34.61 -24.91
N SER A 643 -4.62 34.92 -23.98
CA SER A 643 -4.38 34.86 -22.54
C SER A 643 -5.53 34.13 -21.85
N VAL A 644 -5.21 33.26 -20.88
CA VAL A 644 -6.19 32.50 -20.11
C VAL A 644 -5.96 32.71 -18.62
N GLY A 645 -7.00 33.12 -17.90
CA GLY A 645 -6.97 33.34 -16.46
C GLY A 645 -7.82 34.52 -16.01
N TYR A 646 -7.82 34.77 -14.71
CA TYR A 646 -8.53 35.91 -14.12
C TYR A 646 -7.92 37.23 -14.63
N ALA A 647 -8.72 38.11 -15.22
CA ALA A 647 -8.26 39.39 -15.76
C ALA A 647 -8.15 40.44 -14.63
N ASP A 648 -7.16 40.29 -13.75
CA ASP A 648 -6.85 41.21 -12.66
C ASP A 648 -5.49 41.92 -12.85
N ALA A 649 -5.15 42.78 -11.88
CA ALA A 649 -3.87 43.48 -11.84
C ALA A 649 -2.67 42.52 -11.72
N ARG A 650 -2.81 41.37 -11.05
CA ARG A 650 -1.71 40.39 -10.92
C ARG A 650 -1.40 39.73 -12.26
N LYS A 651 -2.42 39.41 -13.06
CA LYS A 651 -2.28 38.80 -14.40
C LYS A 651 -1.93 39.78 -15.51
N GLY A 652 -1.91 41.08 -15.21
CA GLY A 652 -1.36 42.12 -16.09
C GLY A 652 -2.17 42.37 -17.35
N VAL A 653 -3.50 42.36 -17.25
CA VAL A 653 -4.39 42.70 -18.37
C VAL A 653 -4.13 44.12 -18.91
N ASP A 654 -3.76 45.03 -18.03
CA ASP A 654 -3.34 46.40 -18.35
C ASP A 654 -2.03 46.44 -19.14
N LEU A 655 -1.02 45.67 -18.72
CA LEU A 655 0.28 45.57 -19.41
C LEU A 655 0.13 44.95 -20.80
N LEU A 656 -0.70 43.92 -20.93
CA LEU A 656 -0.97 43.30 -22.23
C LEU A 656 -1.67 44.28 -23.17
N ALA A 657 -2.60 45.10 -22.66
CA ALA A 657 -3.26 46.13 -23.46
C ALA A 657 -2.25 47.18 -23.96
N GLU A 658 -1.33 47.64 -23.11
CA GLU A 658 -0.28 48.60 -23.49
C GLU A 658 0.70 48.02 -24.52
N ALA A 659 1.17 46.79 -24.31
CA ALA A 659 2.02 46.05 -25.25
C ALA A 659 1.31 45.87 -26.60
N PHE A 660 0.03 45.52 -26.59
CA PHE A 660 -0.76 45.34 -27.80
C PHE A 660 -0.95 46.65 -28.58
N THR A 661 -1.27 47.75 -27.91
CA THR A 661 -1.46 49.05 -28.57
C THR A 661 -0.17 49.59 -29.17
N SER A 662 0.97 49.36 -28.52
CA SER A 662 2.27 49.80 -29.03
C SER A 662 2.75 48.95 -30.21
N ALA A 663 2.55 47.63 -30.16
CA ALA A 663 3.06 46.70 -31.17
C ALA A 663 2.20 46.61 -32.45
N PHE A 664 0.88 46.68 -32.33
CA PHE A 664 -0.05 46.32 -33.43
C PHE A 664 -1.00 47.45 -33.86
N ALA A 665 -0.66 48.71 -33.57
CA ALA A 665 -1.44 49.86 -34.03
C ALA A 665 -1.65 49.87 -35.55
N GLN A 666 -0.64 49.46 -36.32
CA GLN A 666 -0.66 49.44 -37.81
C GLN A 666 -1.05 48.07 -38.41
N ARG A 667 -1.39 47.07 -37.59
CA ARG A 667 -1.67 45.69 -38.02
C ARG A 667 -3.10 45.30 -37.66
N ALA A 668 -4.03 45.49 -38.59
CA ALA A 668 -5.46 45.22 -38.37
C ALA A 668 -5.80 43.72 -38.31
N ASP A 669 -4.90 42.84 -38.76
CA ASP A 669 -5.04 41.39 -38.80
C ASP A 669 -4.74 40.68 -37.47
N VAL A 670 -4.36 41.41 -36.41
CA VAL A 670 -3.98 40.85 -35.11
C VAL A 670 -4.99 41.24 -34.04
N HIS A 671 -5.46 40.24 -33.30
CA HIS A 671 -6.42 40.38 -32.20
C HIS A 671 -5.90 39.72 -30.93
N VAL A 672 -6.30 40.26 -29.77
CA VAL A 672 -6.09 39.63 -28.46
C VAL A 672 -7.38 38.97 -28.00
N VAL A 673 -7.28 37.77 -27.45
CA VAL A 673 -8.39 37.02 -26.86
C VAL A 673 -8.04 36.70 -25.41
N TRP A 674 -8.85 37.20 -24.49
CA TRP A 674 -8.73 36.91 -23.07
C TRP A 674 -9.90 36.04 -22.61
N VAL A 675 -9.59 34.85 -22.09
CA VAL A 675 -10.57 33.90 -21.55
C VAL A 675 -10.44 33.85 -20.03
N GLY A 676 -11.54 34.08 -19.31
CA GLY A 676 -11.59 34.05 -17.86
C GLY A 676 -12.46 35.15 -17.25
N HIS A 677 -12.58 35.11 -15.93
CA HIS A 677 -13.36 36.10 -15.17
C HIS A 677 -12.68 37.47 -15.19
N ARG A 678 -13.47 38.53 -15.05
CA ARG A 678 -13.01 39.93 -15.20
C ARG A 678 -13.04 40.65 -13.86
N ASP A 679 -11.92 41.23 -13.46
CA ASP A 679 -11.92 42.27 -12.44
C ASP A 679 -12.30 43.60 -13.10
N GLU A 680 -13.30 44.29 -12.56
CA GLU A 680 -13.85 45.51 -13.18
C GLU A 680 -12.80 46.63 -13.25
N ALA A 681 -12.04 46.86 -12.18
CA ALA A 681 -11.09 47.96 -12.09
C ALA A 681 -9.90 47.76 -13.05
N ALA A 682 -9.30 46.56 -13.05
CA ALA A 682 -8.18 46.25 -13.95
C ALA A 682 -8.61 46.26 -15.42
N CYS A 683 -9.79 45.70 -15.74
CA CYS A 683 -10.32 45.72 -17.10
C CYS A 683 -10.67 47.13 -17.58
N GLU A 684 -11.13 48.03 -16.70
CA GLU A 684 -11.43 49.41 -17.06
C GLU A 684 -10.14 50.17 -17.44
N SER A 685 -9.04 49.92 -16.74
CA SER A 685 -7.72 50.47 -17.08
C SER A 685 -7.28 50.05 -18.49
N ALA A 686 -7.34 48.75 -18.78
CA ALA A 686 -7.04 48.20 -20.11
C ALA A 686 -7.94 48.82 -21.20
N ALA A 687 -9.25 48.91 -20.94
CA ALA A 687 -10.21 49.49 -21.88
C ALA A 687 -9.91 50.96 -22.20
N LYS A 688 -9.51 51.77 -21.21
CA LYS A 688 -9.10 53.17 -21.42
C LYS A 688 -7.88 53.26 -22.35
N THR A 689 -6.87 52.41 -22.16
CA THR A 689 -5.68 52.36 -23.03
C THR A 689 -6.04 52.00 -24.47
N LEU A 690 -6.87 50.97 -24.65
CA LEU A 690 -7.34 50.51 -25.96
C LEU A 690 -8.18 51.57 -26.68
N ALA A 691 -9.09 52.25 -25.98
CA ALA A 691 -9.96 53.27 -26.54
C ALA A 691 -9.16 54.48 -27.06
N ARG A 692 -8.11 54.91 -26.35
CA ARG A 692 -7.21 56.00 -26.79
C ARG A 692 -6.54 55.71 -28.14
N HIS A 693 -6.36 54.43 -28.48
CA HIS A 693 -5.70 53.99 -29.71
C HIS A 693 -6.68 53.43 -30.75
N GLY A 694 -7.99 53.46 -30.48
CA GLY A 694 -9.02 52.93 -31.39
C GLY A 694 -8.96 51.41 -31.56
N MET A 695 -8.50 50.66 -30.55
CA MET A 695 -8.24 49.22 -30.65
C MET A 695 -9.20 48.34 -29.83
N THR A 696 -10.26 48.92 -29.26
CA THR A 696 -11.22 48.23 -28.39
C THR A 696 -11.83 46.97 -29.04
N GLU A 697 -12.25 47.05 -30.31
CA GLU A 697 -12.86 45.92 -31.05
C GLU A 697 -11.88 44.79 -31.38
N ARG A 698 -10.57 44.98 -31.12
CA ARG A 698 -9.53 43.98 -31.37
C ARG A 698 -9.06 43.27 -30.11
N PHE A 699 -9.62 43.61 -28.96
CA PHE A 699 -9.31 42.98 -27.68
C PHE A 699 -10.57 42.35 -27.09
N HIS A 700 -10.67 41.03 -27.19
CA HIS A 700 -11.87 40.28 -26.88
C HIS A 700 -11.83 39.72 -25.46
N PHE A 701 -12.76 40.16 -24.62
CA PHE A 701 -13.02 39.53 -23.32
C PHE A 701 -14.15 38.51 -23.46
N VAL A 702 -13.79 37.23 -23.56
CA VAL A 702 -14.75 36.13 -23.77
C VAL A 702 -15.58 35.86 -22.51
N GLY A 703 -15.03 36.14 -21.34
CA GLY A 703 -15.60 35.72 -20.06
C GLY A 703 -15.16 34.31 -19.67
N LEU A 704 -15.81 33.75 -18.65
CA LEU A 704 -15.49 32.41 -18.17
C LEU A 704 -15.97 31.35 -19.17
N ASP A 705 -15.02 30.66 -19.80
CA ASP A 705 -15.25 29.46 -20.58
C ASP A 705 -14.41 28.32 -19.99
N PHE A 706 -15.03 27.16 -19.80
CA PHE A 706 -14.37 25.98 -19.26
C PHE A 706 -13.80 25.07 -20.36
N ASP A 707 -14.21 25.26 -21.62
CA ASP A 707 -13.64 24.57 -22.77
C ASP A 707 -12.63 25.48 -23.48
N THR A 708 -11.39 25.46 -22.99
CA THR A 708 -10.29 26.28 -23.50
C THR A 708 -9.52 25.63 -24.65
N ASP A 709 -9.89 24.41 -25.07
CA ASP A 709 -9.05 23.61 -25.97
C ASP A 709 -8.86 24.24 -27.34
N ASP A 710 -9.96 24.68 -27.94
CA ASP A 710 -9.97 25.36 -29.25
C ASP A 710 -9.27 26.72 -29.18
N TYR A 711 -9.29 27.39 -28.02
CA TYR A 711 -8.59 28.65 -27.83
C TYR A 711 -7.08 28.45 -27.94
N TYR A 712 -6.51 27.48 -27.21
CA TYR A 712 -5.07 27.20 -27.30
C TYR A 712 -4.68 26.69 -28.69
N ALA A 713 -5.39 25.69 -29.22
CA ALA A 713 -5.06 25.07 -30.49
C ALA A 713 -5.25 26.04 -31.68
N GLY A 714 -6.23 26.94 -31.57
CA GLY A 714 -6.59 27.91 -32.60
C GLY A 714 -5.76 29.19 -32.59
N SER A 715 -4.98 29.46 -31.54
CA SER A 715 -4.21 30.70 -31.40
C SER A 715 -2.81 30.63 -32.02
N ASP A 716 -2.12 31.77 -32.11
CA ASP A 716 -0.80 31.89 -32.73
C ASP A 716 0.32 32.12 -31.70
N VAL A 717 0.05 32.87 -30.62
CA VAL A 717 0.98 33.12 -29.52
C VAL A 717 0.21 33.17 -28.20
N TYR A 718 0.79 32.65 -27.11
CA TYR A 718 0.26 32.80 -25.76
C TYR A 718 0.96 33.94 -25.02
N ALA A 719 0.20 34.81 -24.35
CA ALA A 719 0.70 35.94 -23.59
C ALA A 719 0.53 35.72 -22.09
N LEU A 720 1.64 35.46 -21.40
CA LEU A 720 1.74 35.44 -19.94
C LEU A 720 2.21 36.81 -19.42
N ALA A 721 1.32 37.79 -19.40
CA ALA A 721 1.63 39.16 -18.97
C ALA A 721 1.62 39.35 -17.44
N SER A 722 1.79 38.27 -16.67
CA SER A 722 1.62 38.30 -15.21
C SER A 722 2.76 39.06 -14.52
N ARG A 723 2.43 39.75 -13.44
CA ARG A 723 3.39 40.33 -12.48
C ARG A 723 3.93 39.25 -11.54
N GLU A 724 3.07 38.31 -11.14
CA GLU A 724 3.41 37.16 -10.30
C GLU A 724 2.61 35.92 -10.74
N ASP A 725 3.30 34.83 -11.05
CA ASP A 725 2.70 33.53 -11.36
C ASP A 725 3.62 32.36 -10.93
N PRO A 726 3.28 31.62 -9.85
CA PRO A 726 4.18 30.66 -9.21
C PRO A 726 4.60 29.53 -10.15
N PHE A 727 3.62 28.92 -10.82
CA PHE A 727 3.79 27.87 -11.83
C PHE A 727 2.46 27.63 -12.60
N PRO A 728 2.11 28.48 -13.58
CA PRO A 728 0.81 28.44 -14.22
C PRO A 728 0.58 27.22 -15.12
N SER A 729 -0.46 26.41 -14.83
CA SER A 729 -0.87 25.28 -15.70
C SER A 729 -1.18 25.70 -17.14
N VAL A 730 -1.72 26.90 -17.33
CA VAL A 730 -2.05 27.47 -18.64
C VAL A 730 -0.84 27.59 -19.58
N VAL A 731 0.38 27.71 -19.02
CA VAL A 731 1.62 27.64 -19.81
C VAL A 731 1.85 26.22 -20.31
N LEU A 732 1.71 25.21 -19.45
CA LEU A 732 1.84 23.81 -19.88
C LEU A 732 0.77 23.44 -20.91
N GLU A 733 -0.48 23.91 -20.74
CA GLU A 733 -1.57 23.72 -21.69
C GLU A 733 -1.23 24.31 -23.07
N ALA A 734 -0.74 25.56 -23.11
CA ALA A 734 -0.29 26.20 -24.34
C ALA A 734 0.87 25.43 -25.02
N LEU A 735 1.91 25.10 -24.25
CA LEU A 735 3.08 24.38 -24.78
C LEU A 735 2.70 22.98 -25.29
N SER A 736 1.72 22.31 -24.68
CA SER A 736 1.26 20.98 -25.09
C SER A 736 0.73 20.92 -26.53
N VAL A 737 0.19 22.04 -27.03
CA VAL A 737 -0.35 22.17 -28.40
C VAL A 737 0.55 23.00 -29.31
N GLU A 738 1.84 23.14 -28.99
CA GLU A 738 2.81 23.93 -29.77
C GLU A 738 2.40 25.41 -29.92
N LEU A 739 1.86 26.02 -28.86
CA LEU A 739 1.61 27.47 -28.79
C LEU A 739 2.77 28.14 -28.03
N PRO A 740 3.64 28.91 -28.71
CA PRO A 740 4.77 29.56 -28.06
C PRO A 740 4.31 30.66 -27.10
N VAL A 741 5.08 30.86 -26.03
CA VAL A 741 4.72 31.76 -24.91
C VAL A 741 5.59 33.01 -24.90
N VAL A 742 5.00 34.18 -24.64
CA VAL A 742 5.72 35.39 -24.23
C VAL A 742 5.48 35.63 -22.76
N ALA A 743 6.54 35.93 -21.99
CA ALA A 743 6.46 36.16 -20.56
C ALA A 743 7.42 37.26 -20.08
N PHE A 744 7.13 37.85 -18.92
CA PHE A 744 8.05 38.75 -18.22
C PHE A 744 9.05 37.97 -17.35
N ALA A 745 10.33 38.33 -17.40
CA ALA A 745 11.37 37.74 -16.57
C ALA A 745 11.12 37.99 -15.07
N GLY A 746 11.48 37.02 -14.22
CA GLY A 746 11.41 37.18 -12.76
C GLY A 746 9.99 37.20 -12.18
N THR A 747 8.98 36.75 -12.93
CA THR A 747 7.58 36.75 -12.48
C THR A 747 7.12 35.39 -11.94
N GLY A 748 7.99 34.38 -11.96
CA GLY A 748 7.77 33.06 -11.37
C GLY A 748 8.00 31.92 -12.36
N GLY A 749 7.64 30.70 -11.96
CA GLY A 749 8.12 29.48 -12.60
C GLY A 749 7.66 29.27 -14.04
N GLY A 750 6.57 29.92 -14.47
CA GLY A 750 6.13 29.88 -15.87
C GLY A 750 7.09 30.61 -16.82
N ALA A 751 7.63 31.75 -16.39
CA ALA A 751 8.60 32.51 -17.18
C ALA A 751 9.96 31.80 -17.20
N ASP A 752 10.39 31.25 -16.06
CA ASP A 752 11.64 30.49 -15.95
C ASP A 752 11.62 29.28 -16.88
N LEU A 753 10.52 28.53 -16.91
CA LEU A 753 10.33 27.39 -17.79
C LEU A 753 10.49 27.74 -19.28
N VAL A 754 9.91 28.88 -19.70
CA VAL A 754 9.97 29.33 -21.09
C VAL A 754 11.40 29.74 -21.47
N ALA A 755 12.12 30.40 -20.55
CA ALA A 755 13.50 30.81 -20.75
C ALA A 755 14.46 29.60 -20.87
N GLU A 756 14.37 28.67 -19.92
CA GLU A 756 15.27 27.51 -19.81
C GLU A 756 15.18 26.56 -21.02
N HIS A 757 13.98 26.40 -21.60
CA HIS A 757 13.72 25.43 -22.65
C HIS A 757 13.50 26.04 -24.05
N HIS A 758 13.69 27.35 -24.19
CA HIS A 758 13.50 28.08 -25.46
C HIS A 758 12.13 27.82 -26.10
N SER A 759 11.08 27.72 -25.29
CA SER A 759 9.71 27.42 -25.75
C SER A 759 8.89 28.68 -26.04
N GLY A 760 9.57 29.81 -26.23
CA GLY A 760 8.97 31.13 -26.33
C GLY A 760 9.99 32.25 -26.16
N VAL A 761 9.53 33.45 -25.79
CA VAL A 761 10.38 34.64 -25.58
C VAL A 761 10.12 35.25 -24.20
N VAL A 762 11.18 35.44 -23.42
CA VAL A 762 11.12 36.10 -22.11
C VAL A 762 11.77 37.47 -22.20
N VAL A 763 11.06 38.50 -21.73
CA VAL A 763 11.49 39.91 -21.84
C VAL A 763 11.70 40.54 -20.45
N PRO A 764 12.41 41.69 -20.34
CA PRO A 764 12.59 42.38 -19.07
C PRO A 764 11.26 42.63 -18.34
N ALA A 765 11.28 42.48 -17.01
CA ALA A 765 10.08 42.55 -16.17
C ALA A 765 9.31 43.86 -16.38
N LEU A 766 8.00 43.75 -16.63
CA LEU A 766 7.06 44.86 -16.77
C LEU A 766 7.35 45.85 -17.92
N ASP A 767 8.26 45.51 -18.85
CA ASP A 767 8.53 46.32 -20.05
C ASP A 767 7.51 45.99 -21.16
N ALA A 768 6.41 46.74 -21.19
CA ALA A 768 5.35 46.55 -22.19
C ALA A 768 5.84 46.74 -23.64
N SER A 769 6.86 47.58 -23.86
CA SER A 769 7.39 47.82 -25.22
C SER A 769 8.20 46.62 -25.72
N ALA A 770 9.10 46.09 -24.88
CA ALA A 770 9.84 44.87 -25.19
C ALA A 770 8.90 43.67 -25.36
N TYR A 771 7.86 43.57 -24.52
CA TYR A 771 6.83 42.54 -24.62
C TYR A 771 6.07 42.62 -25.96
N GLY A 772 5.69 43.83 -26.37
CA GLY A 772 5.08 44.08 -27.66
C GLY A 772 5.97 43.64 -28.83
N ALA A 773 7.26 43.97 -28.80
CA ALA A 773 8.21 43.56 -29.83
C ALA A 773 8.36 42.03 -29.92
N ALA A 774 8.38 41.33 -28.79
CA ALA A 774 8.41 39.86 -28.75
C ALA A 774 7.14 39.23 -29.34
N LEU A 775 5.96 39.80 -29.06
CA LEU A 775 4.72 39.38 -29.70
C LEU A 775 4.79 39.59 -31.21
N THR A 776 5.28 40.74 -31.69
CA THR A 776 5.44 40.99 -33.14
C THR A 776 6.37 39.97 -33.78
N GLN A 777 7.52 39.70 -33.17
CA GLN A 777 8.50 38.73 -33.67
C GLN A 777 7.85 37.35 -33.86
N LEU A 778 7.16 36.84 -32.84
CA LEU A 778 6.47 35.56 -32.94
C LEU A 778 5.29 35.61 -33.90
N ILE A 779 4.59 36.72 -34.09
CA ILE A 779 3.45 36.83 -35.04
C ILE A 779 3.94 36.87 -36.51
N ASP A 780 5.13 37.40 -36.77
CA ASP A 780 5.64 37.56 -38.13
C ASP A 780 6.54 36.39 -38.57
N ASP A 781 7.28 35.77 -37.65
CA ASP A 781 8.18 34.65 -37.95
C ASP A 781 7.52 33.29 -37.73
N GLN A 782 7.12 32.64 -38.83
CA GLN A 782 6.52 31.31 -38.80
C GLN A 782 7.49 30.22 -38.36
N GLU A 783 8.76 30.30 -38.78
CA GLU A 783 9.76 29.27 -38.47
C GLU A 783 10.08 29.29 -36.97
N LEU A 784 10.23 30.49 -36.39
CA LEU A 784 10.43 30.67 -34.96
C LEU A 784 9.25 30.12 -34.16
N ARG A 785 7.99 30.40 -34.54
CA ARG A 785 6.81 29.83 -33.85
C ARG A 785 6.81 28.31 -33.87
N VAL A 786 7.09 27.70 -35.02
CA VAL A 786 7.08 26.25 -35.15
C VAL A 786 8.20 25.63 -34.30
N THR A 787 9.39 26.22 -34.33
CA THR A 787 10.56 25.72 -33.59
C THR A 787 10.35 25.82 -32.09
N THR A 788 9.94 26.98 -31.58
CA THR A 788 9.68 27.22 -30.16
C THR A 788 8.45 26.44 -29.65
N GLY A 789 7.37 26.37 -30.44
CA GLY A 789 6.20 25.54 -30.12
C GLY A 789 6.53 24.05 -30.01
N ARG A 790 7.35 23.52 -30.93
CA ARG A 790 7.83 22.13 -30.88
C ARG A 790 8.71 21.87 -29.66
N ALA A 791 9.58 22.83 -29.29
CA ALA A 791 10.37 22.74 -28.07
C ALA A 791 9.47 22.63 -26.83
N GLY A 792 8.44 23.47 -26.75
CA GLY A 792 7.41 23.41 -25.70
C GLY A 792 6.69 22.06 -25.61
N ARG A 793 6.23 21.51 -26.74
CA ARG A 793 5.54 20.21 -26.73
C ARG A 793 6.44 19.07 -26.28
N ARG A 794 7.71 19.06 -26.72
CA ARG A 794 8.70 18.05 -26.29
C ARG A 794 8.91 18.10 -24.79
N LEU A 795 9.06 19.30 -24.23
CA LEU A 795 9.20 19.53 -22.79
C LEU A 795 8.02 18.95 -22.01
N VAL A 796 6.79 19.31 -22.39
CA VAL A 796 5.58 18.84 -21.70
C VAL A 796 5.47 17.31 -21.76
N ASN A 797 5.76 16.70 -22.91
CA ASN A 797 5.73 15.25 -23.07
C ASN A 797 6.83 14.53 -22.28
N ALA A 798 7.99 15.15 -22.13
CA ALA A 798 9.11 14.58 -21.40
C ALA A 798 8.89 14.67 -19.89
N ASP A 799 8.59 15.86 -19.36
CA ASP A 799 8.86 16.16 -17.95
C ASP A 799 7.60 16.49 -17.13
N PHE A 800 6.45 16.70 -17.77
CA PHE A 800 5.24 17.20 -17.10
C PHE A 800 4.10 16.17 -17.05
N SER A 801 4.44 14.89 -16.84
CA SER A 801 3.45 13.84 -16.58
C SER A 801 2.75 14.07 -15.23
N PHE A 802 1.45 14.34 -15.27
CA PHE A 802 0.65 14.50 -14.05
C PHE A 802 0.57 13.23 -13.22
N ARG A 803 0.61 12.06 -13.87
CA ARG A 803 0.64 10.77 -13.18
C ARG A 803 1.94 10.56 -12.42
N ALA A 804 3.08 10.91 -13.03
CA ALA A 804 4.37 10.83 -12.35
C ALA A 804 4.41 11.75 -11.12
N TYR A 805 3.92 12.99 -11.28
CA TYR A 805 3.75 13.94 -10.19
C TYR A 805 2.97 13.35 -9.01
N LEU A 806 1.83 12.69 -9.27
CA LEU A 806 1.03 12.04 -8.22
C LEU A 806 1.78 10.93 -7.51
N LEU A 807 2.48 10.06 -8.25
CA LEU A 807 3.23 8.95 -7.68
C LEU A 807 4.39 9.44 -6.79
N ASP A 808 5.08 10.51 -7.20
CA ASP A 808 6.12 11.13 -6.39
C ASP A 808 5.55 11.71 -5.08
N LEU A 809 4.38 12.37 -5.14
CA LEU A 809 3.70 12.87 -3.95
C LEU A 809 3.27 11.73 -3.00
N LEU A 810 2.71 10.66 -3.56
CA LEU A 810 2.31 9.47 -2.80
C LEU A 810 3.50 8.83 -2.11
N GLU A 811 4.62 8.70 -2.80
CA GLU A 811 5.87 8.16 -2.25
C GLU A 811 6.42 9.04 -1.12
N MET A 812 6.40 10.37 -1.28
CA MET A 812 6.74 11.31 -0.20
C MET A 812 5.82 11.16 1.02
N ALA A 813 4.56 10.80 0.79
CA ALA A 813 3.57 10.51 1.81
C ALA A 813 3.70 9.10 2.42
N GLY A 814 4.63 8.26 1.94
CA GLY A 814 4.82 6.89 2.42
C GLY A 814 3.96 5.84 1.72
N HIS A 815 3.30 6.18 0.61
CA HIS A 815 2.55 5.27 -0.24
C HIS A 815 3.35 4.95 -1.51
N ARG A 816 4.20 3.91 -1.46
CA ARG A 816 4.94 3.44 -2.64
C ARG A 816 4.04 2.56 -3.51
N ILE A 817 3.88 2.96 -4.77
CA ILE A 817 3.28 2.14 -5.83
C ILE A 817 4.41 1.75 -6.80
N PRO A 818 4.68 0.45 -7.03
CA PRO A 818 5.71 0.03 -7.97
C PRO A 818 5.47 0.62 -9.37
N ARG A 819 6.54 1.12 -10.01
CA ARG A 819 6.44 1.85 -11.27
C ARG A 819 6.83 0.95 -12.45
N VAL A 820 5.88 0.61 -13.31
CA VAL A 820 6.11 -0.22 -14.51
C VAL A 820 6.07 0.64 -15.77
N SER A 821 7.21 0.75 -16.45
CA SER A 821 7.30 1.32 -17.79
C SER A 821 7.01 0.24 -18.84
N VAL A 822 6.01 0.46 -19.68
CA VAL A 822 5.69 -0.43 -20.79
C VAL A 822 6.35 0.11 -22.05
N ILE A 823 7.15 -0.70 -22.73
CA ILE A 823 7.80 -0.37 -23.99
C ILE A 823 7.14 -1.17 -25.10
N VAL A 824 6.60 -0.52 -26.12
CA VAL A 824 5.96 -1.15 -27.27
C VAL A 824 6.81 -0.92 -28.52
N PRO A 825 7.73 -1.85 -28.88
CA PRO A 825 8.40 -1.82 -30.17
C PRO A 825 7.39 -2.09 -31.30
N ASN A 826 7.39 -1.24 -32.32
CA ASN A 826 6.51 -1.36 -33.47
C ASN A 826 7.28 -1.19 -34.78
N TYR A 827 7.12 -2.16 -35.69
CA TYR A 827 7.58 -2.07 -37.06
C TYR A 827 6.64 -2.84 -38.00
N ASN A 828 5.81 -2.11 -38.74
CA ASN A 828 4.81 -2.69 -39.65
C ASN A 828 3.80 -3.65 -38.99
N TYR A 829 3.24 -3.27 -37.82
CA TYR A 829 2.21 -4.04 -37.09
C TYR A 829 0.90 -3.25 -36.86
N ALA A 830 0.52 -2.37 -37.78
CA ALA A 830 -0.66 -1.52 -37.67
C ALA A 830 -1.94 -2.29 -37.30
N HIS A 831 -2.11 -3.50 -37.86
CA HIS A 831 -3.28 -4.36 -37.62
C HIS A 831 -3.34 -4.99 -36.23
N TYR A 832 -2.24 -5.04 -35.47
CA TYR A 832 -2.23 -5.56 -34.11
C TYR A 832 -2.25 -4.48 -33.02
N LEU A 833 -1.91 -3.22 -33.36
CA LEU A 833 -1.80 -2.13 -32.39
C LEU A 833 -3.05 -1.93 -31.52
N GLU A 834 -4.25 -2.02 -32.10
CA GLU A 834 -5.49 -1.86 -31.33
C GLU A 834 -5.66 -2.95 -30.27
N GLN A 835 -5.43 -4.21 -30.63
CA GLN A 835 -5.52 -5.33 -29.68
C GLN A 835 -4.41 -5.25 -28.63
N ARG A 836 -3.18 -4.93 -29.05
CA ARG A 836 -2.04 -4.81 -28.14
C ARG A 836 -2.27 -3.73 -27.10
N LEU A 837 -2.59 -2.51 -27.55
CA LEU A 837 -2.84 -1.39 -26.64
C LEU A 837 -4.04 -1.70 -25.74
N ALA A 838 -5.11 -2.32 -26.24
CA ALA A 838 -6.22 -2.76 -25.39
C ALA A 838 -5.76 -3.73 -24.28
N SER A 839 -4.87 -4.67 -24.56
CA SER A 839 -4.35 -5.60 -23.54
C SER A 839 -3.40 -4.95 -22.51
N ILE A 840 -2.65 -3.92 -22.92
CA ILE A 840 -1.78 -3.13 -22.03
C ILE A 840 -2.62 -2.23 -21.12
N TYR A 841 -3.54 -1.46 -21.68
CA TYR A 841 -4.37 -0.52 -20.91
C TYR A 841 -5.51 -1.21 -20.15
N GLY A 842 -5.78 -2.48 -20.46
CA GLY A 842 -6.70 -3.35 -19.70
C GLY A 842 -6.05 -4.09 -18.53
N GLN A 843 -4.79 -3.81 -18.19
CA GLN A 843 -4.16 -4.36 -16.99
C GLN A 843 -4.85 -3.85 -15.73
N GLU A 844 -5.05 -4.72 -14.75
CA GLU A 844 -5.57 -4.36 -13.42
C GLU A 844 -4.53 -3.60 -12.60
N PHE A 845 -3.25 -3.76 -12.93
CA PHE A 845 -2.15 -3.04 -12.32
C PHE A 845 -2.01 -1.61 -12.90
N PRO A 846 -1.85 -0.57 -12.06
CA PRO A 846 -1.70 0.80 -12.55
C PRO A 846 -0.38 0.98 -13.32
N LEU A 847 -0.47 1.23 -14.63
CA LEU A 847 0.70 1.51 -15.49
C LEU A 847 1.42 2.78 -15.04
N TYR A 848 2.75 2.87 -15.10
CA TYR A 848 3.44 4.13 -14.82
C TYR A 848 3.49 5.02 -16.07
N GLU A 849 3.96 4.45 -17.17
CA GLU A 849 4.06 5.10 -18.48
C GLU A 849 4.06 4.05 -19.59
N VAL A 850 3.73 4.50 -20.81
CA VAL A 850 3.79 3.67 -22.02
C VAL A 850 4.66 4.40 -23.05
N ILE A 851 5.65 3.71 -23.60
CA ILE A 851 6.61 4.22 -24.58
C ILE A 851 6.44 3.41 -25.85
N ILE A 852 5.95 4.03 -26.92
CA ILE A 852 5.75 3.40 -28.23
C ILE A 852 6.92 3.79 -29.12
N LEU A 853 7.64 2.80 -29.63
CA LEU A 853 8.80 2.99 -30.50
C LEU A 853 8.40 2.59 -31.92
N ASP A 854 8.19 3.56 -32.81
CA ASP A 854 7.94 3.26 -34.22
C ASP A 854 9.27 3.27 -34.99
N ASP A 855 9.66 2.13 -35.56
CA ASP A 855 10.94 1.97 -36.25
C ASP A 855 10.85 2.28 -37.76
N ALA A 856 10.23 3.40 -38.09
CA ALA A 856 9.93 3.86 -39.45
C ALA A 856 8.96 2.93 -40.19
N SER A 857 7.78 2.70 -39.62
CA SER A 857 6.73 1.85 -40.23
C SER A 857 6.15 2.49 -41.49
N SER A 858 5.73 1.63 -42.43
CA SER A 858 5.20 2.01 -43.75
C SER A 858 3.75 1.56 -44.01
N ASP A 859 3.14 0.90 -43.03
CA ASP A 859 1.84 0.23 -43.11
C ASP A 859 0.67 1.05 -42.52
N GLY A 860 0.89 2.33 -42.22
CA GLY A 860 -0.10 3.19 -41.57
C GLY A 860 -0.11 3.13 -40.05
N SER A 861 0.85 2.45 -39.39
CA SER A 861 0.97 2.36 -37.92
C SER A 861 0.79 3.70 -37.21
N LEU A 862 1.45 4.77 -37.69
CA LEU A 862 1.35 6.11 -37.08
C LEU A 862 -0.08 6.67 -37.12
N GLY A 863 -0.82 6.41 -38.20
CA GLY A 863 -2.22 6.84 -38.32
C GLY A 863 -3.14 6.08 -37.37
N GLU A 864 -2.91 4.78 -37.17
CA GLU A 864 -3.64 3.99 -36.17
C GLU A 864 -3.33 4.44 -34.74
N LEU A 865 -2.07 4.75 -34.43
CA LEU A 865 -1.69 5.33 -33.13
C LEU A 865 -2.38 6.67 -32.89
N GLU A 866 -2.41 7.57 -33.88
CA GLU A 866 -3.11 8.85 -33.80
C GLU A 866 -4.62 8.65 -33.56
N ARG A 867 -5.23 7.64 -34.18
CA ARG A 867 -6.65 7.28 -33.99
C ARG A 867 -6.94 6.79 -32.57
N LEU A 868 -6.04 5.99 -31.99
CA LEU A 868 -6.21 5.38 -30.67
C LEU A 868 -5.85 6.33 -29.53
N TRP A 869 -4.92 7.25 -29.75
CA TRP A 869 -4.36 8.17 -28.76
C TRP A 869 -5.35 8.78 -27.76
N PRO A 870 -6.52 9.31 -28.20
CA PRO A 870 -7.45 9.97 -27.27
C PRO A 870 -8.10 9.04 -26.24
N LYS A 871 -7.94 7.72 -26.38
CA LYS A 871 -8.54 6.70 -25.51
C LYS A 871 -7.56 6.11 -24.49
N LEU A 872 -6.30 6.53 -24.51
CA LEU A 872 -5.21 5.89 -23.77
C LEU A 872 -4.84 6.71 -22.51
N ASP A 873 -4.86 6.08 -21.33
CA ASP A 873 -4.47 6.68 -20.05
C ASP A 873 -3.64 5.68 -19.22
N PRO A 874 -2.36 5.96 -18.88
CA PRO A 874 -1.62 7.20 -19.19
C PRO A 874 -1.39 7.39 -20.69
N GLU A 875 -1.31 8.63 -21.12
CA GLU A 875 -0.96 8.97 -22.50
C GLU A 875 0.40 8.38 -22.88
N PRO A 876 0.54 7.74 -24.06
CA PRO A 876 1.80 7.16 -24.46
C PRO A 876 2.81 8.22 -24.92
N ARG A 877 4.09 7.93 -24.75
CA ARG A 877 5.20 8.63 -25.40
C ARG A 877 5.53 7.94 -26.72
N LEU A 878 5.34 8.63 -27.84
CA LEU A 878 5.70 8.12 -29.17
C LEU A 878 7.08 8.60 -29.60
N GLU A 879 7.92 7.66 -30.00
CA GLU A 879 9.27 7.87 -30.51
C GLU A 879 9.42 7.29 -31.91
N ALA A 880 8.97 8.03 -32.92
CA ALA A 880 9.09 7.64 -34.32
C ALA A 880 10.51 7.88 -34.85
N SER A 881 11.11 6.85 -35.44
CA SER A 881 12.44 6.90 -36.03
C SER A 881 12.38 7.41 -37.47
N ALA A 882 13.34 8.24 -37.87
CA ALA A 882 13.41 8.76 -39.24
C ALA A 882 13.81 7.69 -40.27
N ALA A 883 14.51 6.64 -39.81
CA ALA A 883 14.90 5.48 -40.59
C ALA A 883 14.88 4.24 -39.69
N ASN A 884 14.71 3.06 -40.30
CA ASN A 884 14.70 1.80 -39.60
C ASN A 884 16.06 1.50 -38.94
N SER A 885 16.04 1.06 -37.69
CA SER A 885 17.23 0.81 -36.87
C SER A 885 18.01 -0.45 -37.25
N GLY A 886 17.40 -1.35 -38.04
CA GLY A 886 17.99 -2.59 -38.49
C GLY A 886 18.07 -3.71 -37.43
N SER A 887 17.64 -3.47 -36.19
CA SER A 887 17.67 -4.45 -35.10
C SER A 887 16.66 -4.13 -34.00
N VAL A 888 15.76 -5.07 -33.70
CA VAL A 888 14.78 -4.94 -32.60
C VAL A 888 15.46 -4.65 -31.25
N PHE A 889 16.63 -5.24 -30.99
CA PHE A 889 17.38 -5.00 -29.75
C PHE A 889 17.90 -3.56 -29.60
N ARG A 890 18.10 -2.82 -30.72
CA ARG A 890 18.44 -1.39 -30.66
C ARG A 890 17.21 -0.57 -30.25
N GLN A 891 16.01 -1.00 -30.65
CA GLN A 891 14.76 -0.43 -30.15
C GLN A 891 14.55 -0.78 -28.67
N TRP A 892 14.82 -2.01 -28.23
CA TRP A 892 14.80 -2.36 -26.80
C TRP A 892 15.71 -1.43 -26.00
N MET A 893 16.98 -1.28 -26.39
CA MET A 893 17.93 -0.39 -25.73
C MET A 893 17.43 1.07 -25.67
N LYS A 894 16.87 1.59 -26.77
CA LYS A 894 16.26 2.92 -26.81
C LYS A 894 15.12 3.01 -25.79
N GLY A 895 14.18 2.07 -25.80
CA GLY A 895 13.05 2.03 -24.87
C GLY A 895 13.48 1.95 -23.40
N ILE A 896 14.42 1.04 -23.08
CA ILE A 896 14.92 0.84 -21.70
C ILE A 896 15.65 2.09 -21.20
N SER A 897 16.36 2.79 -22.08
CA SER A 897 17.02 4.06 -21.75
C SER A 897 16.02 5.19 -21.48
N LEU A 898 14.89 5.20 -22.17
CA LEU A 898 13.82 6.18 -22.00
C LEU A 898 12.89 5.88 -20.82
N ALA A 899 12.74 4.60 -20.48
CA ALA A 899 11.94 4.15 -19.35
C ALA A 899 12.45 4.78 -18.05
N ARG A 900 11.53 5.12 -17.15
CA ARG A 900 11.79 5.73 -15.84
C ARG A 900 11.25 4.91 -14.67
N GLY A 901 10.42 3.91 -14.95
CA GLY A 901 9.91 2.97 -13.97
C GLY A 901 11.02 2.10 -13.37
N GLU A 902 10.76 1.57 -12.19
CA GLU A 902 11.62 0.57 -11.57
C GLU A 902 11.60 -0.74 -12.34
N TYR A 903 10.44 -1.06 -12.91
CA TYR A 903 10.20 -2.25 -13.72
C TYR A 903 9.97 -1.87 -15.18
N VAL A 904 10.43 -2.74 -16.07
CA VAL A 904 10.26 -2.60 -17.52
C VAL A 904 9.57 -3.83 -18.06
N TRP A 905 8.50 -3.61 -18.83
CA TRP A 905 7.84 -4.62 -19.63
C TRP A 905 8.05 -4.30 -21.11
N ILE A 906 8.72 -5.19 -21.85
CA ILE A 906 8.86 -5.07 -23.29
C ILE A 906 7.70 -5.84 -23.93
N ALA A 907 6.83 -5.08 -24.57
CA ALA A 907 5.49 -5.42 -24.97
C ALA A 907 5.42 -5.43 -26.50
N GLU A 908 5.91 -6.49 -27.15
CA GLU A 908 5.95 -6.58 -28.63
C GLU A 908 4.56 -6.37 -29.24
N ALA A 909 4.49 -5.67 -30.37
CA ALA A 909 3.25 -5.12 -30.92
C ALA A 909 2.23 -6.19 -31.36
N ASP A 910 2.63 -7.43 -31.56
CA ASP A 910 1.79 -8.53 -32.04
C ASP A 910 1.28 -9.48 -30.93
N ASP A 911 1.85 -9.43 -29.73
CA ASP A 911 1.46 -10.27 -28.58
C ASP A 911 0.33 -9.66 -27.73
N LEU A 912 -0.31 -10.45 -26.86
CA LEU A 912 -1.36 -9.97 -25.94
C LEU A 912 -1.07 -10.42 -24.49
N SER A 913 -1.77 -9.83 -23.53
CA SER A 913 -1.72 -10.23 -22.11
C SER A 913 -3.11 -10.26 -21.47
N LYS A 914 -3.25 -11.03 -20.39
CA LYS A 914 -4.43 -11.05 -19.52
C LYS A 914 -4.36 -9.91 -18.49
N PRO A 915 -5.49 -9.41 -17.95
CA PRO A 915 -5.52 -8.26 -17.04
C PRO A 915 -4.63 -8.37 -15.80
N GLY A 916 -4.47 -9.57 -15.23
CA GLY A 916 -3.64 -9.82 -14.04
C GLY A 916 -2.13 -9.95 -14.29
N PHE A 917 -1.66 -9.89 -15.54
CA PHE A 917 -0.25 -10.16 -15.88
C PHE A 917 0.75 -9.30 -15.10
N LEU A 918 0.60 -7.97 -15.15
CA LEU A 918 1.53 -7.06 -14.47
C LEU A 918 1.48 -7.19 -12.95
N GLY A 919 0.28 -7.30 -12.37
CA GLY A 919 0.10 -7.43 -10.92
C GLY A 919 0.82 -8.66 -10.39
N SER A 920 0.59 -9.83 -11.00
CA SER A 920 1.22 -11.08 -10.57
C SER A 920 2.74 -11.07 -10.70
N LEU A 921 3.30 -10.47 -11.75
CA LEU A 921 4.76 -10.42 -11.92
C LEU A 921 5.44 -9.38 -11.04
N VAL A 922 4.79 -8.23 -10.78
CA VAL A 922 5.27 -7.25 -9.80
C VAL A 922 5.28 -7.87 -8.41
N ASP A 923 4.22 -8.57 -8.00
CA ASP A 923 4.15 -9.24 -6.70
C ASP A 923 5.28 -10.27 -6.52
N LEU A 924 5.60 -11.04 -7.56
CA LEU A 924 6.72 -11.98 -7.53
C LEU A 924 8.08 -11.29 -7.37
N LEU A 925 8.30 -10.18 -8.07
CA LEU A 925 9.55 -9.42 -7.97
C LEU A 925 9.69 -8.71 -6.62
N GLU A 926 8.61 -8.14 -6.09
CA GLU A 926 8.60 -7.50 -4.77
C GLU A 926 8.82 -8.54 -3.66
N ALA A 927 8.23 -9.74 -3.78
CA ALA A 927 8.44 -10.85 -2.83
C ALA A 927 9.85 -11.47 -2.92
N ASN A 928 10.54 -11.31 -4.06
CA ASN A 928 11.87 -11.87 -4.29
C ASN A 928 12.87 -10.78 -4.75
N PRO A 929 13.42 -9.97 -3.84
CA PRO A 929 14.29 -8.84 -4.20
C PRO A 929 15.55 -9.21 -4.98
N ARG A 930 16.01 -10.47 -4.90
CA ARG A 930 17.16 -10.99 -5.67
C ARG A 930 16.81 -11.39 -7.10
N SER A 931 15.53 -11.50 -7.44
CA SER A 931 15.11 -11.78 -8.81
C SER A 931 15.27 -10.53 -9.67
N VAL A 932 15.99 -10.67 -10.80
CA VAL A 932 16.19 -9.57 -11.76
C VAL A 932 15.12 -9.53 -12.84
N LEU A 933 14.40 -10.63 -13.02
CA LEU A 933 13.26 -10.75 -13.92
C LEU A 933 12.22 -11.73 -13.35
N ALA A 934 10.97 -11.57 -13.74
CA ALA A 934 9.91 -12.53 -13.52
C ALA A 934 9.17 -12.78 -14.84
N TYR A 935 8.66 -13.99 -15.04
CA TYR A 935 7.90 -14.29 -16.25
C TYR A 935 6.71 -15.21 -15.97
N SER A 936 5.69 -15.14 -16.82
CA SER A 936 4.53 -16.03 -16.74
C SER A 936 4.57 -17.09 -17.84
N GLN A 937 3.79 -18.15 -17.65
CA GLN A 937 3.43 -19.04 -18.73
C GLN A 937 2.65 -18.27 -19.84
N SER A 938 2.61 -18.82 -21.05
CA SER A 938 1.96 -18.19 -22.20
C SER A 938 0.99 -19.12 -22.94
N GLU A 939 -0.19 -18.61 -23.29
CA GLU A 939 -1.04 -19.21 -24.34
C GLU A 939 -0.35 -19.02 -25.70
N GLN A 940 -0.46 -20.00 -26.60
CA GLN A 940 -0.07 -19.86 -27.99
C GLN A 940 -1.29 -19.45 -28.80
N ILE A 941 -1.21 -18.36 -29.54
CA ILE A 941 -2.31 -17.86 -30.39
C ILE A 941 -1.87 -17.78 -31.86
N ASP A 942 -2.81 -17.92 -32.79
CA ASP A 942 -2.55 -17.77 -34.22
C ASP A 942 -2.57 -16.28 -34.68
N GLU A 943 -2.50 -16.04 -35.98
CA GLU A 943 -2.52 -14.69 -36.58
C GLU A 943 -3.83 -13.90 -36.38
N PHE A 944 -4.94 -14.58 -36.04
CA PHE A 944 -6.23 -13.98 -35.73
C PHE A 944 -6.46 -13.79 -34.23
N GLY A 945 -5.65 -14.43 -33.40
CA GLY A 945 -5.71 -14.38 -31.94
C GLY A 945 -6.43 -15.57 -31.31
N ASP A 946 -6.75 -16.59 -32.10
CA ASP A 946 -7.37 -17.83 -31.63
C ASP A 946 -6.33 -18.71 -30.92
N VAL A 947 -6.72 -19.31 -29.79
CA VAL A 947 -5.81 -20.12 -28.96
C VAL A 947 -5.51 -21.46 -29.65
N MET A 948 -4.23 -21.67 -29.97
CA MET A 948 -3.67 -22.91 -30.50
C MET A 948 -3.28 -23.90 -29.40
N ALA A 949 -2.73 -23.39 -28.30
CA ALA A 949 -2.35 -24.16 -27.11
C ALA A 949 -2.49 -23.31 -25.85
N ALA A 950 -2.86 -23.93 -24.73
CA ALA A 950 -3.07 -23.23 -23.47
C ALA A 950 -1.76 -22.81 -22.77
N ASP A 951 -0.64 -23.44 -23.12
CA ASP A 951 0.67 -23.26 -22.47
C ASP A 951 1.84 -23.70 -23.38
N TYR A 952 3.06 -23.59 -22.85
CA TYR A 952 4.30 -24.12 -23.45
C TYR A 952 4.82 -25.39 -22.76
N LEU A 953 4.01 -26.13 -21.99
CA LEU A 953 4.48 -27.32 -21.27
C LEU A 953 5.01 -28.39 -22.22
N ASP A 954 4.37 -28.59 -23.38
CA ASP A 954 4.87 -29.52 -24.41
C ASP A 954 6.28 -29.16 -24.88
N TYR A 955 6.62 -27.88 -24.88
CA TYR A 955 7.96 -27.41 -25.25
C TYR A 955 8.98 -27.63 -24.13
N THR A 956 8.60 -27.67 -22.85
CA THR A 956 9.54 -27.85 -21.72
C THR A 956 9.54 -29.25 -21.10
N ASN A 957 8.59 -30.12 -21.47
CA ASN A 957 8.38 -31.46 -20.94
C ASN A 957 9.56 -32.43 -21.11
N ASP A 958 10.42 -32.22 -22.13
CA ASP A 958 11.67 -32.98 -22.32
C ASP A 958 12.79 -32.56 -21.36
N LEU A 959 12.68 -31.39 -20.70
CA LEU A 959 13.57 -30.96 -19.63
C LEU A 959 13.03 -31.40 -18.26
N SER A 960 11.76 -31.10 -17.98
CA SER A 960 11.07 -31.53 -16.75
C SER A 960 9.56 -31.47 -16.96
N ARG A 961 8.85 -32.51 -16.51
CA ARG A 961 7.38 -32.57 -16.56
C ARG A 961 6.69 -31.89 -15.36
N GLU A 962 7.45 -31.50 -14.35
CA GLU A 962 6.90 -30.98 -13.09
C GLU A 962 7.29 -29.52 -12.84
N ARG A 963 8.49 -29.10 -13.28
CA ARG A 963 9.07 -27.79 -12.91
C ARG A 963 8.19 -26.60 -13.32
N TRP A 964 7.62 -26.63 -14.53
CA TRP A 964 6.79 -25.53 -15.06
C TRP A 964 5.29 -25.68 -14.75
N CYS A 965 4.89 -26.66 -13.93
CA CYS A 965 3.50 -26.84 -13.52
C CYS A 965 3.12 -26.03 -12.27
N SER A 966 4.09 -25.44 -11.57
CA SER A 966 3.88 -24.63 -10.37
C SER A 966 4.79 -23.41 -10.38
N SER A 967 4.33 -22.30 -9.81
CA SER A 967 5.13 -21.08 -9.68
C SER A 967 6.34 -21.31 -8.75
N TYR A 968 7.49 -20.74 -9.09
CA TYR A 968 8.73 -20.91 -8.32
C TYR A 968 9.63 -19.67 -8.42
N SER A 969 10.65 -19.60 -7.56
CA SER A 969 11.77 -18.66 -7.71
C SER A 969 13.08 -19.42 -7.59
N ALA A 970 14.04 -19.09 -8.45
CA ALA A 970 15.31 -19.82 -8.56
C ALA A 970 16.49 -18.84 -8.66
N GLN A 971 17.66 -19.28 -8.19
CA GLN A 971 18.90 -18.54 -8.45
C GLN A 971 19.28 -18.65 -9.93
N GLY A 972 19.96 -17.65 -10.48
CA GLY A 972 20.23 -17.60 -11.92
C GLY A 972 21.03 -18.79 -12.43
N ALA A 973 22.06 -19.23 -11.71
CA ALA A 973 22.83 -20.42 -12.08
C ALA A 973 22.00 -21.72 -12.03
N GLU A 974 21.07 -21.83 -11.08
CA GLU A 974 20.17 -22.99 -10.97
C GLU A 974 19.22 -23.05 -12.17
N GLU A 975 18.63 -21.92 -12.55
CA GLU A 975 17.72 -21.87 -13.69
C GLU A 975 18.43 -22.15 -15.02
N VAL A 976 19.64 -21.61 -15.19
CA VAL A 976 20.47 -21.88 -16.36
C VAL A 976 20.78 -23.37 -16.46
N GLU A 977 21.18 -24.01 -15.36
CA GLU A 977 21.45 -25.44 -15.32
C GLU A 977 20.17 -26.28 -15.59
N ALA A 978 19.02 -25.87 -15.06
CA ALA A 978 17.77 -26.62 -15.17
C ALA A 978 17.13 -26.61 -16.57
N GLY A 979 17.44 -25.62 -17.40
CA GLY A 979 16.86 -25.56 -18.74
C GLY A 979 17.45 -24.50 -19.68
N LEU A 980 17.74 -23.29 -19.19
CA LEU A 980 18.15 -22.17 -20.03
C LEU A 980 19.52 -22.36 -20.69
N ALA A 981 20.37 -23.28 -20.23
CA ALA A 981 21.59 -23.67 -20.94
C ALA A 981 21.31 -24.61 -22.14
N VAL A 982 20.16 -25.30 -22.15
CA VAL A 982 19.78 -26.25 -23.19
C VAL A 982 18.98 -25.56 -24.28
N LYS A 983 17.95 -24.80 -23.91
CA LYS A 983 17.07 -24.05 -24.82
C LYS A 983 16.41 -22.88 -24.11
N ASN A 984 15.96 -21.88 -24.87
CA ASN A 984 15.25 -20.74 -24.30
C ASN A 984 13.91 -21.19 -23.70
N THR A 985 13.81 -21.26 -22.37
CA THR A 985 12.58 -21.62 -21.63
C THR A 985 11.65 -20.43 -21.38
N LEU A 986 12.06 -19.22 -21.78
CA LEU A 986 11.27 -17.99 -21.78
C LEU A 986 10.92 -17.65 -23.24
N PRO A 987 9.82 -18.20 -23.79
CA PRO A 987 9.60 -18.30 -25.23
C PRO A 987 9.41 -16.95 -25.95
N ASN A 988 9.06 -15.88 -25.24
CA ASN A 988 8.96 -14.52 -25.77
C ASN A 988 9.16 -13.48 -24.68
N VAL A 989 9.67 -12.32 -25.06
CA VAL A 989 9.92 -11.20 -24.13
C VAL A 989 8.64 -10.61 -23.55
N SER A 990 7.51 -10.67 -24.27
CA SER A 990 6.23 -10.11 -23.80
C SER A 990 5.67 -10.84 -22.57
N ALA A 991 6.18 -12.05 -22.26
CA ALA A 991 5.85 -12.77 -21.04
C ALA A 991 6.70 -12.37 -19.83
N VAL A 992 7.66 -11.44 -19.98
CA VAL A 992 8.69 -11.15 -18.99
C VAL A 992 8.59 -9.71 -18.48
N LEU A 993 8.68 -9.55 -17.16
CA LEU A 993 8.86 -8.28 -16.47
C LEU A 993 10.27 -8.20 -15.89
N PHE A 994 10.98 -7.11 -16.15
CA PHE A 994 12.38 -6.94 -15.73
C PHE A 994 12.50 -5.88 -14.65
N ARG A 995 13.47 -6.04 -13.74
CA ARG A 995 14.04 -4.90 -13.02
C ARG A 995 14.82 -4.05 -14.01
N ARG A 996 14.50 -2.76 -14.11
CA ARG A 996 15.07 -1.86 -15.11
C ARG A 996 16.58 -1.72 -14.98
N GLU A 997 17.10 -1.54 -13.77
CA GLU A 997 18.52 -1.24 -13.57
C GLU A 997 19.45 -2.37 -14.05
N PRO A 998 19.28 -3.64 -13.63
CA PRO A 998 20.04 -4.76 -14.19
C PRO A 998 19.91 -4.85 -15.72
N LEU A 999 18.68 -4.73 -16.25
CA LEU A 999 18.43 -4.78 -17.69
C LEU A 999 19.18 -3.68 -18.44
N LEU A 1000 19.13 -2.44 -17.96
CA LEU A 1000 19.80 -1.31 -18.57
C LEU A 1000 21.33 -1.50 -18.56
N ARG A 1001 21.91 -1.95 -17.44
CA ARG A 1001 23.37 -2.21 -17.36
C ARG A 1001 23.80 -3.30 -18.33
N VAL A 1002 23.10 -4.43 -18.36
CA VAL A 1002 23.38 -5.54 -19.29
C VAL A 1002 23.29 -5.07 -20.73
N MET A 1003 22.22 -4.36 -21.09
CA MET A 1003 22.04 -3.86 -22.45
C MET A 1003 23.10 -2.84 -22.83
N GLN A 1004 23.45 -1.89 -21.95
CA GLN A 1004 24.52 -0.91 -22.22
C GLN A 1004 25.87 -1.57 -22.45
N ALA A 1005 26.21 -2.60 -21.68
CA ALA A 1005 27.49 -3.29 -21.79
C ALA A 1005 27.57 -4.21 -23.02
N HIS A 1006 26.44 -4.78 -23.46
CA HIS A 1006 26.43 -5.86 -24.46
C HIS A 1006 25.63 -5.56 -25.74
N ILE A 1007 25.11 -4.35 -25.94
CA ILE A 1007 24.24 -4.04 -27.09
C ILE A 1007 24.87 -4.38 -28.45
N GLU A 1008 26.17 -4.13 -28.64
CA GLU A 1008 26.84 -4.42 -29.91
C GLU A 1008 27.04 -5.93 -30.15
N GLU A 1009 27.01 -6.75 -29.10
CA GLU A 1009 27.01 -8.21 -29.20
C GLU A 1009 25.58 -8.74 -29.43
N VAL A 1010 24.61 -8.26 -28.63
CA VAL A 1010 23.19 -8.64 -28.74
C VAL A 1010 22.62 -8.29 -30.11
N ALA A 1011 22.96 -7.13 -30.66
CA ALA A 1011 22.50 -6.70 -32.00
C ALA A 1011 23.06 -7.53 -33.17
N GLN A 1012 24.01 -8.45 -32.93
CA GLN A 1012 24.47 -9.41 -33.94
C GLN A 1012 23.54 -10.61 -34.09
N PHE A 1013 22.66 -10.85 -33.12
CA PHE A 1013 21.64 -11.89 -33.17
C PHE A 1013 20.40 -11.35 -33.87
N ARG A 1014 19.80 -12.17 -34.74
CA ARG A 1014 18.54 -11.84 -35.43
C ARG A 1014 17.34 -12.54 -34.81
N ILE A 1015 17.55 -13.71 -34.21
CA ILE A 1015 16.45 -14.55 -33.71
C ILE A 1015 16.56 -14.73 -32.19
N ALA A 1016 17.74 -15.09 -31.69
CA ALA A 1016 17.89 -15.57 -30.31
C ALA A 1016 18.67 -14.59 -29.40
N GLY A 1017 18.64 -13.29 -29.71
CA GLY A 1017 19.33 -12.28 -28.90
C GLY A 1017 18.70 -12.05 -27.52
N ASP A 1018 17.41 -12.33 -27.38
CA ASP A 1018 16.68 -12.31 -26.11
C ASP A 1018 17.24 -13.35 -25.12
N TRP A 1019 17.54 -14.56 -25.61
CA TRP A 1019 18.14 -15.63 -24.80
C TRP A 1019 19.53 -15.22 -24.28
N LEU A 1020 20.33 -14.51 -25.08
CA LEU A 1020 21.60 -13.95 -24.59
C LEU A 1020 21.38 -12.95 -23.45
N VAL A 1021 20.39 -12.05 -23.59
CA VAL A 1021 20.05 -11.07 -22.54
C VAL A 1021 19.64 -11.78 -21.26
N TYR A 1022 18.85 -12.87 -21.33
CA TYR A 1022 18.47 -13.65 -20.15
C TYR A 1022 19.68 -14.29 -19.47
N LEU A 1023 20.59 -14.91 -20.23
CA LEU A 1023 21.81 -15.51 -19.68
C LEU A 1023 22.70 -14.46 -18.98
N LEU A 1024 22.82 -13.26 -19.56
CA LEU A 1024 23.59 -12.17 -18.95
C LEU A 1024 22.93 -11.65 -17.69
N LEU A 1025 21.61 -11.48 -17.68
CA LEU A 1025 20.85 -11.05 -16.50
C LEU A 1025 20.92 -12.04 -15.35
N LEU A 1026 20.83 -13.34 -15.63
CA LEU A 1026 20.89 -14.39 -14.60
C LEU A 1026 22.29 -14.53 -13.96
N ARG A 1027 23.29 -13.80 -14.44
CA ARG A 1027 24.54 -13.61 -13.68
C ARG A 1027 24.43 -12.54 -12.60
N GLU A 1028 23.54 -11.56 -12.77
CA GLU A 1028 23.31 -10.49 -11.81
C GLU A 1028 22.28 -10.86 -10.73
N GLY A 1029 21.41 -11.85 -10.98
CA GLY A 1029 20.47 -12.35 -9.97
C GLY A 1029 19.61 -13.53 -10.40
N GLY A 1030 18.56 -13.80 -9.64
CA GLY A 1030 17.62 -14.92 -9.87
C GLY A 1030 16.47 -14.57 -10.82
N LEU A 1031 15.54 -15.52 -10.95
CA LEU A 1031 14.25 -15.27 -11.57
C LEU A 1031 13.09 -15.82 -10.75
N SER A 1032 11.89 -15.34 -11.09
CA SER A 1032 10.62 -15.86 -10.57
C SER A 1032 9.69 -16.25 -11.73
N PHE A 1033 9.06 -17.42 -11.64
CA PHE A 1033 8.15 -17.96 -12.65
C PHE A 1033 6.72 -18.04 -12.09
N ASN A 1034 5.74 -17.61 -12.89
CA ASN A 1034 4.32 -17.83 -12.65
C ASN A 1034 3.78 -18.91 -13.60
N ALA A 1035 3.25 -20.01 -13.05
CA ALA A 1035 2.69 -21.10 -13.83
C ALA A 1035 1.37 -20.74 -14.54
N GLU A 1036 0.68 -19.67 -14.14
CA GLU A 1036 -0.51 -19.21 -14.84
C GLU A 1036 -0.17 -18.62 -16.21
N ALA A 1037 -0.92 -19.03 -17.24
CA ALA A 1037 -0.77 -18.53 -18.60
C ALA A 1037 -1.35 -17.12 -18.74
N LEU A 1038 -0.60 -16.10 -18.33
CA LEU A 1038 -1.01 -14.69 -18.31
C LEU A 1038 -0.60 -13.91 -19.56
N ASN A 1039 0.35 -14.42 -20.35
CA ASN A 1039 0.72 -13.88 -21.66
C ASN A 1039 0.05 -14.68 -22.78
N LYS A 1040 -0.16 -14.07 -23.95
CA LYS A 1040 -0.56 -14.76 -25.18
C LYS A 1040 0.44 -14.44 -26.28
N HIS A 1041 1.22 -15.44 -26.66
CA HIS A 1041 2.30 -15.31 -27.62
C HIS A 1041 1.80 -15.71 -29.01
N ARG A 1042 1.91 -14.79 -29.98
CA ARG A 1042 1.47 -15.01 -31.35
C ARG A 1042 2.46 -15.87 -32.14
N ARG A 1043 1.94 -16.93 -32.77
CA ARG A 1043 2.69 -17.86 -33.62
C ARG A 1043 2.33 -17.61 -35.08
N HIS A 1044 3.25 -17.03 -35.83
CA HIS A 1044 3.08 -16.87 -37.28
C HIS A 1044 3.30 -18.21 -37.97
N GLY A 1045 2.37 -18.68 -38.81
CA GLY A 1045 2.46 -19.98 -39.51
C GLY A 1045 3.70 -20.14 -40.42
N ASN A 1046 4.38 -19.03 -40.73
CA ASN A 1046 5.64 -18.98 -41.49
C ASN A 1046 6.88 -18.68 -40.62
N SER A 1047 6.77 -18.74 -39.29
CA SER A 1047 7.88 -18.48 -38.36
C SER A 1047 8.94 -19.59 -38.41
N VAL A 1048 9.83 -19.45 -39.39
CA VAL A 1048 11.16 -20.08 -39.53
C VAL A 1048 11.16 -21.60 -39.78
N THR A 1049 10.98 -22.00 -41.05
CA THR A 1049 11.81 -23.04 -41.71
C THR A 1049 11.53 -23.13 -43.21
N LEU A 1050 12.09 -22.20 -44.00
CA LEU A 1050 12.29 -22.41 -45.43
C LEU A 1050 13.66 -21.84 -45.83
N GLY A 1051 14.60 -22.73 -46.14
CA GLY A 1051 15.91 -22.40 -46.75
C GLY A 1051 16.96 -21.79 -45.81
N SER A 1052 17.87 -21.00 -46.39
CA SER A 1052 19.14 -20.49 -45.81
C SER A 1052 19.07 -19.83 -44.42
N LYS A 1053 17.89 -19.45 -43.93
CA LYS A 1053 17.67 -18.92 -42.58
C LYS A 1053 17.81 -19.99 -41.48
N ALA A 1054 17.60 -21.27 -41.81
CA ALA A 1054 17.63 -22.35 -40.82
C ALA A 1054 19.05 -22.64 -40.30
N GLN A 1055 20.07 -22.56 -41.17
CA GLN A 1055 21.48 -22.69 -40.77
C GLN A 1055 21.89 -21.54 -39.84
N GLY A 1056 21.54 -20.29 -40.19
CA GLY A 1056 21.83 -19.13 -39.35
C GLY A 1056 21.18 -19.21 -37.96
N HIS A 1057 19.95 -19.73 -37.86
CA HIS A 1057 19.29 -19.97 -36.57
C HIS A 1057 20.05 -21.00 -35.73
N LEU A 1058 20.47 -22.11 -36.34
CA LEU A 1058 21.26 -23.14 -35.65
C LEU A 1058 22.61 -22.58 -35.16
N ASP A 1059 23.26 -21.73 -35.96
CA ASP A 1059 24.53 -21.10 -35.59
C ASP A 1059 24.38 -20.09 -34.43
N GLU A 1060 23.27 -19.34 -34.37
CA GLU A 1060 22.95 -18.50 -33.20
C GLU A 1060 22.77 -19.34 -31.93
N ILE A 1061 22.08 -20.48 -32.02
CA ILE A 1061 21.88 -21.39 -30.87
C ILE A 1061 23.21 -21.98 -30.38
N ARG A 1062 24.10 -22.39 -31.29
CA ARG A 1062 25.45 -22.84 -30.93
C ARG A 1062 26.24 -21.76 -30.19
N ARG A 1063 26.15 -20.51 -30.66
CA ARG A 1063 26.78 -19.37 -29.98
C ARG A 1063 26.21 -19.19 -28.57
N LEU A 1064 24.91 -19.40 -28.37
CA LEU A 1064 24.26 -19.29 -27.05
C LEU A 1064 24.67 -20.41 -26.09
N HIS A 1065 24.79 -21.65 -26.57
CA HIS A 1065 25.34 -22.75 -25.77
C HIS A 1065 26.77 -22.46 -25.32
N ALA A 1066 27.63 -21.94 -26.22
CA ALA A 1066 28.98 -21.51 -25.86
C ALA A 1066 28.99 -20.35 -24.84
N HIS A 1067 28.00 -19.44 -24.92
CA HIS A 1067 27.82 -18.39 -23.91
C HIS A 1067 27.43 -18.99 -22.56
N ALA A 1068 26.44 -19.88 -22.51
CA ALA A 1068 26.01 -20.52 -21.27
C ALA A 1068 27.18 -21.24 -20.58
N GLU A 1069 27.99 -21.99 -21.34
CA GLU A 1069 29.20 -22.67 -20.82
C GLU A 1069 30.26 -21.70 -20.28
N ARG A 1070 30.44 -20.54 -20.92
CA ARG A 1070 31.40 -19.51 -20.48
C ARG A 1070 30.91 -18.78 -19.23
N LEU A 1071 29.60 -18.56 -19.12
CA LEU A 1071 28.98 -17.73 -18.10
C LEU A 1071 28.65 -18.51 -16.82
N PHE A 1072 28.38 -19.82 -16.93
CA PHE A 1072 27.89 -20.65 -15.83
C PHE A 1072 28.62 -22.00 -15.74
N PRO A 1073 28.81 -22.54 -14.52
CA PRO A 1073 29.36 -23.87 -14.33
C PRO A 1073 28.32 -24.96 -14.64
N LEU A 1074 28.31 -25.46 -15.89
CA LEU A 1074 27.34 -26.45 -16.32
C LEU A 1074 27.74 -27.90 -15.98
N SER A 1075 26.79 -28.78 -15.70
CA SER A 1075 27.07 -30.22 -15.56
C SER A 1075 27.32 -30.90 -16.91
N ALA A 1076 27.90 -32.11 -16.87
CA ALA A 1076 28.06 -32.93 -18.07
C ALA A 1076 26.72 -33.35 -18.67
N ALA A 1077 25.68 -33.55 -17.83
CA ALA A 1077 24.34 -33.90 -18.27
C ALA A 1077 23.71 -32.76 -19.07
N THR A 1078 23.82 -31.53 -18.58
CA THR A 1078 23.29 -30.33 -19.24
C THR A 1078 23.98 -30.04 -20.57
N ARG A 1079 25.31 -30.18 -20.63
CA ARG A 1079 26.06 -30.10 -21.90
C ARG A 1079 25.61 -31.15 -22.91
N ALA A 1080 25.38 -32.38 -22.47
CA ALA A 1080 24.86 -33.44 -23.34
C ALA A 1080 23.42 -33.15 -23.82
N ALA A 1081 22.57 -32.59 -22.95
CA ALA A 1081 21.21 -32.18 -23.31
C ALA A 1081 21.20 -31.05 -24.34
N ALA A 1082 22.08 -30.04 -24.19
CA ALA A 1082 22.26 -28.95 -25.15
C ALA A 1082 22.69 -29.47 -26.54
N ALA A 1083 23.69 -30.35 -26.59
CA ALA A 1083 24.11 -31.01 -27.84
C ALA A 1083 22.98 -31.86 -28.45
N GLY A 1084 22.20 -32.56 -27.62
CA GLY A 1084 21.04 -33.31 -28.05
C GLY A 1084 19.93 -32.42 -28.64
N TYR A 1085 19.74 -31.22 -28.09
CA TYR A 1085 18.79 -30.23 -28.62
C TYR A 1085 19.26 -29.68 -29.98
N GLU A 1086 20.55 -29.38 -30.14
CA GLU A 1086 21.14 -28.99 -31.44
C GLU A 1086 20.86 -30.07 -32.51
N GLY A 1087 21.06 -31.35 -32.17
CA GLY A 1087 20.79 -32.48 -33.07
C GLY A 1087 19.33 -32.55 -33.50
N ARG A 1088 18.38 -32.32 -32.57
CA ARG A 1088 16.93 -32.28 -32.88
C ARG A 1088 16.59 -31.14 -33.83
N LEU A 1089 17.12 -29.93 -33.59
CA LEU A 1089 16.90 -28.78 -34.46
C LEU A 1089 17.48 -28.99 -35.85
N ARG A 1090 18.69 -29.56 -35.95
CA ARG A 1090 19.31 -29.89 -37.25
C ARG A 1090 18.41 -30.82 -38.07
N ALA A 1091 17.83 -31.84 -37.42
CA ALA A 1091 16.88 -32.75 -38.05
C ALA A 1091 15.56 -32.04 -38.44
N GLN A 1092 15.00 -31.24 -37.53
CA GLN A 1092 13.78 -30.45 -37.79
C GLN A 1092 13.96 -29.47 -38.97
N PHE A 1093 15.16 -28.92 -39.13
CA PHE A 1093 15.50 -27.97 -40.19
C PHE A 1093 15.89 -28.64 -41.51
N GLY A 1094 16.00 -29.97 -41.57
CA GLY A 1094 16.39 -30.70 -42.78
C GLY A 1094 17.83 -30.43 -43.25
N LEU A 1095 18.73 -30.09 -42.33
CA LEU A 1095 20.14 -29.81 -42.63
C LEU A 1095 20.93 -31.14 -42.68
N HIS A 1096 21.31 -31.60 -43.88
CA HIS A 1096 22.14 -32.78 -44.08
C HIS A 1096 23.62 -32.42 -44.23
N ASP A 1097 24.53 -33.22 -43.67
CA ASP A 1097 25.96 -33.04 -43.85
C ASP A 1097 26.32 -33.24 -45.34
N GLY A 1098 26.80 -32.17 -46.00
CA GLY A 1098 27.54 -32.32 -47.25
C GLY A 1098 28.85 -33.09 -46.98
N PRO A 1099 29.38 -33.86 -47.95
CA PRO A 1099 30.59 -34.63 -47.74
C PRO A 1099 31.73 -33.70 -47.32
N ALA A 1100 32.45 -34.08 -46.26
CA ALA A 1100 33.62 -33.38 -45.76
C ALA A 1100 34.60 -33.15 -46.93
N VAL A 1101 34.74 -31.90 -47.36
CA VAL A 1101 35.85 -31.50 -48.21
C VAL A 1101 37.04 -31.34 -47.27
N THR A 1102 37.90 -32.36 -47.26
CA THR A 1102 39.28 -32.22 -46.82
C THR A 1102 40.00 -31.25 -47.76
N GLU A 1103 40.28 -30.03 -47.28
CA GLU A 1103 41.57 -29.33 -47.37
C GLU A 1103 41.58 -28.07 -46.50
#